data_AF-A0A1I8PWT6-F1
#
_entry.id   AF-A0A1I8PWT6-F1
#
_cell.length_a   1.000
_cell.length_b   1.000
_cell.length_c   1.000
_cell.angle_alpha   90.00
_cell.angle_beta   90.00
_cell.angle_gamma   90.00
#
_symmetry.space_group_name_H-M   'P 1'
#
loop_
_entity.id
_entity.type
_entity.pdbx_description
1 polymer ?
#
loop_
_entity_poly.entity_id
_entity_poly.type
_entity_poly.pdbx_seq_one_letter_code
_entity_poly.pdbx_strand_id
1 'polypeptide(L)'
;MNFKPIITYTGAAPLFRSLEAQITNAIPLDTCEWRRTFHRPTKQVRLDAQFQPFNEKLLEKYKTGEWSIVDHPILHIYVTECNDVDSYKKTTHEEIDKWLKLLSSYDVSDWMILLVETFDARKTKNLLQRTTVLDKIRLDFGAKNDDRCISVLNPAKYEQKSTESFRCLVQRIRFLMLASYNRNIGKYEELIRSKREKRNHDGWDFRQYFFMQEDLALVFEKLELHTEALIQYDELDAIFSQFITNSSFGEKQKWLEYFRRPLTIFHGICLRRKDRFEWREKIRNEGVSLLEFRNYLFERQAYLLQQSNDTPCIAKRLLSFLFSTLREVELVKLEFQEGALACWEFVCALEVLQVCELSMEPQEVTYFQHCAPIWNLAKDKLYELGKLCGLIPGCTPSSAQLHIVVQLSAGIGDRCLNDQQQFLNPMPQQRDRSPARKPRKSPPEQLKEALGSNQAFQKLYLELAELAISTYKHVSRLRSARLVGLDLGNFYCALNEPHKAVGFFTDLLRELKAENWPSLCSQTLLELANCYRKMGDAMAYTKTCSAISCCPELETLVRSFYFDEFLKSLKTLKSALSAEPSLENANFCVMEDHFRVTSIRVLNEKPIIQDDFIYVQVQFESLYPREILVDEIKLSFERYIAPLPNQVNTPNALAQKAALGPKDNRLKFSLLLNHKQNKELDCAWVACDIPKPNQPVRRTSSTKRKLSPSVQSDFTNAVAVENIVIQPGSNVIELKTKGTRVGQWEFKQLSLRMSQLEFLSEHLPVKVPPFDITAKPATAVLNFKTLIAGIEQPIRLHVSGGSFIFPPDAKITLKCSKNLRMRMQNRSREEDSDTNKENPDEDASFESVLNVPLLNFKSFEERDIPLEVLTDMPGRKLTKPLQHHITLSCPWSRNELQIPIEFQPAIEASCHLHTCGTQKFMQVIVRGLEAHLYLTEARVRCDVPGVRLIDLNPVTQQKIEIYKSLTVFFLYEIQVEPLETETEFPVIKVHFMTKYSSIEKPYLLRNFGCAFDLVDYVTLFKIQAQLEPNELCRLKSVCNLNLKISKIHANPFVDLMYEVLTDQNSWAVCGRSSGVISMKDVESHSISLDVMPLCTGFLPMPSIRLSKYTAGGKNKTDTHPKVHPFPPGQLYNSTKSMQIHVIATTAVEQ
;
A
#
# COMPACT_ATOMS: atom_id res chain seq x y z
N MET A 1 9.48 53.92 39.12
CA MET A 1 9.28 55.09 38.25
C MET A 1 8.44 54.68 37.04
N ASN A 2 7.32 55.34 36.78
CA ASN A 2 6.55 55.13 35.55
C ASN A 2 6.84 56.33 34.65
N PHE A 3 7.79 56.21 33.72
CA PHE A 3 8.15 57.35 32.88
C PHE A 3 7.00 57.73 31.93
N LYS A 4 6.66 59.02 31.90
CA LYS A 4 5.67 59.61 31.00
C LYS A 4 6.33 60.65 30.08
N PRO A 5 5.94 60.69 28.79
CA PRO A 5 6.47 61.67 27.86
C PRO A 5 6.17 63.11 28.29
N ILE A 6 7.17 63.98 28.21
CA ILE A 6 7.07 65.33 28.74
C ILE A 6 6.52 66.27 27.68
N ILE A 7 5.43 66.98 27.97
CA ILE A 7 4.95 68.12 27.19
C ILE A 7 5.15 69.38 28.04
N THR A 8 5.79 70.38 27.47
CA THR A 8 5.98 71.65 28.18
C THR A 8 4.96 72.68 27.77
N TYR A 9 4.58 73.57 28.68
CA TYR A 9 3.70 74.69 28.37
C TYR A 9 4.24 76.04 28.88
N THR A 10 3.91 77.12 28.17
CA THR A 10 4.26 78.50 28.53
C THR A 10 3.19 79.50 28.07
N GLY A 11 3.32 80.77 28.45
CA GLY A 11 2.32 81.83 28.21
C GLY A 11 1.31 81.91 29.36
N ALA A 12 0.01 81.78 29.07
CA ALA A 12 -1.08 81.81 30.04
C ALA A 12 -1.17 80.51 30.88
N ALA A 13 -0.18 80.26 31.74
CA ALA A 13 -0.06 79.03 32.53
C ALA A 13 -1.29 78.68 33.42
N PRO A 14 -1.94 79.63 34.14
CA PRO A 14 -3.14 79.31 34.93
C PRO A 14 -4.29 78.79 34.08
N LEU A 15 -4.41 79.28 32.84
CA LEU A 15 -5.43 78.86 31.90
C LEU A 15 -5.18 77.44 31.40
N PHE A 16 -3.93 77.10 31.07
CA PHE A 16 -3.57 75.74 30.68
C PHE A 16 -3.86 74.72 31.79
N ARG A 17 -3.54 75.05 33.05
CA ARG A 17 -3.81 74.19 34.20
C ARG A 17 -5.28 73.83 34.37
N SER A 18 -6.19 74.71 33.93
CA SER A 18 -7.64 74.41 33.94
C SER A 18 -8.04 73.32 32.92
N LEU A 19 -7.26 73.15 31.85
CA LEU A 19 -7.47 72.14 30.80
C LEU A 19 -6.62 70.88 30.98
N GLU A 20 -5.51 70.98 31.71
CA GLU A 20 -4.48 69.96 31.86
C GLU A 20 -5.03 68.58 32.26
N ALA A 21 -5.91 68.52 33.26
CA ALA A 21 -6.49 67.25 33.73
C ALA A 21 -7.36 66.58 32.65
N GLN A 22 -8.14 67.37 31.91
CA GLN A 22 -8.97 66.84 30.82
C GLN A 22 -8.11 66.34 29.67
N ILE A 23 -7.08 67.09 29.29
CA ILE A 23 -6.16 66.72 28.19
C ILE A 23 -5.38 65.45 28.56
N THR A 24 -4.83 65.40 29.78
CA THR A 24 -4.05 64.26 30.28
C THR A 24 -4.88 62.97 30.27
N ASN A 25 -6.14 63.04 30.70
CA ASN A 25 -7.04 61.88 30.69
C ASN A 25 -7.51 61.50 29.28
N ALA A 26 -7.62 62.47 28.36
CA ALA A 26 -8.11 62.23 27.01
C ALA A 26 -7.05 61.63 26.08
N ILE A 27 -5.77 61.98 26.20
CA ILE A 27 -4.69 61.49 25.32
C ILE A 27 -4.66 59.96 25.18
N PRO A 28 -4.68 59.13 26.26
CA PRO A 28 -4.55 57.68 26.16
C PRO A 28 -5.82 56.92 25.74
N LEU A 29 -6.99 57.57 25.64
CA LEU A 29 -8.27 56.90 25.40
C LEU A 29 -8.35 56.20 24.03
N ASP A 30 -7.74 56.77 22.99
CA ASP A 30 -7.76 56.21 21.64
C ASP A 30 -6.35 55.78 21.20
N THR A 31 -6.27 54.71 20.41
CA THR A 31 -5.04 54.33 19.71
C THR A 31 -4.84 55.21 18.48
N CYS A 32 -3.57 55.47 18.14
CA CYS A 32 -3.19 56.27 16.98
C CYS A 32 -2.42 55.43 15.97
N GLU A 33 -2.68 55.66 14.69
CA GLU A 33 -1.87 55.11 13.61
C GLU A 33 -0.54 55.85 13.51
N TRP A 34 0.56 55.11 13.63
CA TRP A 34 1.90 55.64 13.53
C TRP A 34 2.69 54.96 12.42
N ARG A 35 3.22 55.78 11.51
CA ARG A 35 4.09 55.37 10.41
C ARG A 35 5.42 56.09 10.52
N ARG A 36 6.51 55.33 10.72
CA ARG A 36 7.87 55.89 10.86
C ARG A 36 8.49 56.28 9.51
N THR A 37 8.35 55.43 8.49
CA THR A 37 8.84 55.70 7.12
C THR A 37 7.87 55.12 6.09
N PHE A 38 7.87 55.63 4.86
CA PHE A 38 6.92 55.24 3.81
C PHE A 38 6.94 53.73 3.49
N HIS A 39 8.09 53.07 3.67
CA HIS A 39 8.28 51.64 3.41
C HIS A 39 8.03 50.73 4.62
N ARG A 40 7.78 51.28 5.81
CA ARG A 40 7.49 50.50 7.02
C ARG A 40 5.98 50.36 7.23
N PRO A 41 5.51 49.21 7.76
CA PRO A 41 4.10 49.03 8.07
C PRO A 41 3.62 50.05 9.10
N THR A 42 2.36 50.46 8.96
CA THR A 42 1.71 51.35 9.94
C THR A 42 1.40 50.55 11.19
N LYS A 43 1.70 51.11 12.38
CA LYS A 43 1.47 50.46 13.67
C LYS A 43 0.46 51.24 14.50
N GLN A 44 -0.31 50.54 15.33
CA GLN A 44 -1.16 51.19 16.32
C GLN A 44 -0.32 51.46 17.57
N VAL A 45 -0.37 52.69 18.08
CA VAL A 45 0.32 53.09 19.32
C VAL A 45 -0.64 53.78 20.27
N ARG A 46 -0.41 53.63 21.56
CA ARG A 46 -1.09 54.40 22.60
C ARG A 46 -0.12 55.45 23.14
N LEU A 47 -0.63 56.66 23.34
CA LEU A 47 0.16 57.79 23.84
C LEU A 47 -0.24 58.09 25.29
N ASP A 48 0.73 58.57 26.06
CA ASP A 48 0.53 59.15 27.39
C ASP A 48 1.37 60.44 27.44
N ALA A 49 1.06 61.32 28.38
CA ALA A 49 1.80 62.56 28.56
C ALA A 49 1.80 63.00 30.02
N GLN A 50 2.86 63.71 30.39
CA GLN A 50 2.92 64.53 31.59
C GLN A 50 3.23 65.97 31.20
N PHE A 51 2.59 66.93 31.86
CA PHE A 51 2.75 68.35 31.54
C PHE A 51 3.63 69.03 32.59
N GLN A 52 4.53 69.90 32.14
CA GLN A 52 5.36 70.72 33.02
C GLN A 52 5.57 72.13 32.46
N PRO A 53 5.80 73.15 33.31
CA PRO A 53 6.17 74.48 32.84
C PRO A 53 7.44 74.44 31.99
N PHE A 54 7.47 75.24 30.92
CA PHE A 54 8.65 75.36 30.07
C PHE A 54 9.86 75.86 30.87
N ASN A 55 10.99 75.15 30.73
CA ASN A 55 12.25 75.48 31.36
C ASN A 55 13.39 75.34 30.34
N GLU A 56 14.04 76.45 30.02
CA GLU A 56 15.12 76.53 29.03
C GLU A 56 16.30 75.62 29.36
N LYS A 57 16.62 75.42 30.65
CA LYS A 57 17.75 74.58 31.10
C LYS A 57 17.64 73.13 30.64
N LEU A 58 16.43 72.64 30.38
CA LEU A 58 16.22 71.26 29.90
C LEU A 58 16.69 71.05 28.45
N LEU A 59 16.82 72.14 27.67
CA LEU A 59 17.24 72.09 26.27
C LEU A 59 18.77 72.21 26.10
N GLU A 60 19.51 72.63 27.14
CA GLU A 60 20.96 72.79 27.07
C GLU A 60 21.69 71.48 26.76
N LYS A 61 21.26 70.38 27.40
CA LYS A 61 21.83 69.02 27.20
C LYS A 61 21.70 68.50 25.77
N TYR A 62 20.79 69.05 24.99
CA TYR A 62 20.56 68.65 23.61
C TYR A 62 21.70 69.13 22.69
N LYS A 63 22.29 70.31 22.98
CA LYS A 63 23.45 70.83 22.23
C LYS A 63 24.72 70.01 22.44
N THR A 64 24.89 69.40 23.61
CA THR A 64 26.07 68.60 23.95
C THR A 64 25.98 67.15 23.49
N GLY A 65 24.82 66.69 23.02
CA GLY A 65 24.60 65.30 22.62
C GLY A 65 24.48 64.32 23.80
N GLU A 66 24.44 64.81 25.03
CA GLU A 66 24.33 64.02 26.26
C GLU A 66 22.90 64.01 26.82
N TRP A 67 21.90 63.95 25.93
CA TRP A 67 20.50 63.95 26.30
C TRP A 67 19.92 62.53 26.31
N SER A 68 18.88 62.31 27.13
CA SER A 68 18.09 61.07 27.14
C SER A 68 16.77 61.32 26.42
N ILE A 69 16.36 60.39 25.55
CA ILE A 69 15.06 60.46 24.86
C ILE A 69 13.87 60.36 25.81
N VAL A 70 14.09 59.80 27.00
CA VAL A 70 13.13 59.70 28.08
C VAL A 70 12.95 61.11 28.69
N ASP A 71 14.01 61.75 29.16
CA ASP A 71 13.88 63.06 29.83
C ASP A 71 13.59 64.24 28.88
N HIS A 72 13.61 64.02 27.57
CA HIS A 72 13.44 65.07 26.57
C HIS A 72 11.96 65.44 26.35
N PRO A 73 11.59 66.73 26.44
CA PRO A 73 10.26 67.19 26.07
C PRO A 73 9.93 66.89 24.60
N ILE A 74 8.78 66.27 24.36
CA ILE A 74 8.33 65.87 23.03
C ILE A 74 7.48 66.94 22.34
N LEU A 75 6.86 67.86 23.08
CA LEU A 75 6.06 68.94 22.50
C LEU A 75 6.13 70.18 23.40
N HIS A 76 6.17 71.35 22.78
CA HIS A 76 6.14 72.64 23.47
C HIS A 76 4.87 73.41 23.10
N ILE A 77 4.01 73.72 24.07
CA ILE A 77 2.72 74.39 23.86
C ILE A 77 2.80 75.83 24.38
N TYR A 78 2.57 76.80 23.51
CA TYR A 78 2.36 78.19 23.90
C TYR A 78 0.87 78.46 24.01
N VAL A 79 0.42 78.88 25.19
CA VAL A 79 -1.00 79.05 25.50
C VAL A 79 -1.31 80.54 25.63
N THR A 80 -2.34 81.00 24.96
CA THR A 80 -2.77 82.40 25.01
C THR A 80 -4.29 82.52 25.03
N GLU A 81 -4.79 83.56 25.68
CA GLU A 81 -6.18 84.01 25.63
C GLU A 81 -6.18 85.40 25.01
N CYS A 82 -6.57 85.49 23.74
CA CYS A 82 -6.59 86.75 23.01
C CYS A 82 -7.85 86.85 22.15
N ASN A 83 -8.75 87.75 22.56
CA ASN A 83 -10.07 87.90 21.97
C ASN A 83 -10.15 89.06 20.96
N ASP A 84 -9.08 89.85 20.80
CA ASP A 84 -9.04 91.05 19.95
C ASP A 84 -7.74 91.17 19.13
N VAL A 85 -7.87 91.56 17.85
CA VAL A 85 -6.76 91.61 16.87
C VAL A 85 -5.76 92.73 17.18
N ASP A 86 -6.18 93.83 17.80
CA ASP A 86 -5.27 94.94 18.14
C ASP A 86 -4.38 94.58 19.33
N SER A 87 -4.93 93.84 20.31
CA SER A 87 -4.15 93.28 21.42
C SER A 87 -3.14 92.24 20.93
N TYR A 88 -3.54 91.38 19.98
CA TYR A 88 -2.63 90.40 19.37
C TYR A 88 -1.39 91.07 18.74
N LYS A 89 -1.59 92.11 17.92
CA LYS A 89 -0.48 92.79 17.24
C LYS A 89 0.47 93.53 18.19
N LYS A 90 -0.04 94.04 19.32
CA LYS A 90 0.74 94.85 20.27
C LYS A 90 1.58 94.04 21.24
N THR A 91 1.11 92.86 21.66
CA THR A 91 1.76 92.09 22.74
C THR A 91 1.94 90.62 22.39
N THR A 92 0.85 89.91 22.10
CA THR A 92 0.88 88.44 21.91
C THR A 92 1.75 88.01 20.73
N HIS A 93 1.79 88.77 19.64
CA HIS A 93 2.63 88.49 18.49
C HIS A 93 4.13 88.51 18.87
N GLU A 94 4.59 89.53 19.58
CA GLU A 94 6.01 89.65 19.98
C GLU A 94 6.43 88.55 20.96
N GLU A 95 5.56 88.18 21.90
CA GLU A 95 5.84 87.11 22.88
C GLU A 95 5.95 85.73 22.22
N ILE A 96 5.05 85.42 21.28
CA ILE A 96 5.11 84.16 20.50
C ILE A 96 6.36 84.13 19.63
N ASP A 97 6.67 85.20 18.90
CA ASP A 97 7.86 85.29 18.04
C ASP A 97 9.16 85.09 18.84
N LYS A 98 9.26 85.73 20.01
CA LYS A 98 10.40 85.56 20.93
C LYS A 98 10.57 84.10 21.38
N TRP A 99 9.47 83.44 21.76
CA TRP A 99 9.51 82.04 22.20
C TRP A 99 9.86 81.07 21.06
N LEU A 100 9.31 81.27 19.86
CA LEU A 100 9.64 80.45 18.69
C LEU A 100 11.12 80.60 18.28
N LYS A 101 11.66 81.82 18.32
CA LYS A 101 13.10 82.07 18.09
C LYS A 101 13.97 81.38 19.14
N LEU A 102 13.53 81.35 20.40
CA LEU A 102 14.21 80.62 21.46
C LEU A 102 14.26 79.12 21.15
N LEU A 103 13.13 78.48 20.84
CA LEU A 103 13.10 77.05 20.47
C LEU A 103 13.98 76.74 19.24
N SER A 104 13.92 77.60 18.22
CA SER A 104 14.73 77.44 17.01
C SER A 104 16.24 77.51 17.29
N SER A 105 16.68 78.25 18.31
CA SER A 105 18.09 78.34 18.71
C SER A 105 18.65 77.03 19.31
N TYR A 106 17.76 76.09 19.66
CA TYR A 106 18.07 74.75 20.14
C TYR A 106 17.74 73.66 19.10
N ASP A 107 17.44 74.03 17.83
CA ASP A 107 17.00 73.10 16.79
C ASP A 107 15.71 72.32 17.17
N VAL A 108 14.87 72.95 18.01
CA VAL A 108 13.55 72.43 18.39
C VAL A 108 12.51 73.03 17.47
N SER A 109 11.76 72.17 16.77
CA SER A 109 10.67 72.60 15.88
C SER A 109 9.37 71.87 16.17
N ASP A 110 9.23 71.25 17.34
CA ASP A 110 8.05 70.50 17.75
C ASP A 110 7.27 71.37 18.75
N TRP A 111 6.51 72.31 18.19
CA TRP A 111 5.76 73.33 18.94
C TRP A 111 4.29 73.38 18.51
N MET A 112 3.45 73.93 19.37
CA MET A 112 2.03 74.18 19.14
C MET A 112 1.62 75.52 19.78
N ILE A 113 0.76 76.28 19.11
CA ILE A 113 0.13 77.48 19.67
C ILE A 113 -1.33 77.16 19.94
N LEU A 114 -1.73 77.29 21.21
CA LEU A 114 -3.08 77.04 21.69
C LEU A 114 -3.74 78.36 22.08
N LEU A 115 -4.73 78.78 21.28
CA LEU A 115 -5.62 79.89 21.60
C LEU A 115 -6.82 79.37 22.38
N VAL A 116 -7.01 79.82 23.62
CA VAL A 116 -8.21 79.49 24.40
C VAL A 116 -9.23 80.60 24.20
N GLU A 117 -10.32 80.30 23.51
CA GLU A 117 -11.36 81.26 23.19
C GLU A 117 -12.39 81.34 24.33
N THR A 118 -12.67 82.56 24.78
CA THR A 118 -13.77 82.85 25.70
C THR A 118 -14.87 83.61 24.94
N PHE A 119 -15.87 82.87 24.48
CA PHE A 119 -17.00 83.47 23.76
C PHE A 119 -17.79 84.41 24.70
N ASP A 120 -18.13 85.62 24.23
CA ASP A 120 -19.06 86.53 24.90
C ASP A 120 -20.29 86.74 23.99
N ALA A 121 -21.39 86.07 24.35
CA ALA A 121 -22.61 86.02 23.52
C ALA A 121 -23.25 87.39 23.25
N ARG A 122 -22.83 88.45 23.96
CA ARG A 122 -23.37 89.81 23.82
C ARG A 122 -22.91 90.55 22.55
N LYS A 123 -22.01 89.99 21.72
CA LYS A 123 -21.41 90.67 20.55
C LYS A 123 -21.74 90.08 19.17
N THR A 124 -22.87 89.38 18.97
CA THR A 124 -23.23 88.83 17.63
C THR A 124 -24.47 89.47 17.02
N LYS A 125 -24.29 90.68 16.49
CA LYS A 125 -25.11 91.25 15.39
C LYS A 125 -24.18 92.04 14.46
N ASN A 126 -23.40 91.36 13.62
CA ASN A 126 -22.77 91.97 12.44
C ASN A 126 -22.40 90.86 11.45
N LEU A 127 -22.92 90.98 10.23
CA LEU A 127 -22.96 89.98 9.16
C LEU A 127 -21.76 90.07 8.20
N LEU A 128 -20.54 90.35 8.71
CA LEU A 128 -19.32 90.45 7.91
C LEU A 128 -18.22 89.56 8.49
N GLN A 129 -17.63 88.68 7.67
CA GLN A 129 -16.48 87.85 8.04
C GLN A 129 -15.25 88.72 8.32
N ARG A 130 -14.98 89.02 9.59
CA ARG A 130 -13.70 89.59 10.04
C ARG A 130 -12.69 88.46 10.20
N THR A 131 -11.44 88.68 9.76
CA THR A 131 -10.31 87.79 10.06
C THR A 131 -10.19 87.60 11.56
N THR A 132 -10.21 86.35 12.04
CA THR A 132 -10.11 86.03 13.46
C THR A 132 -8.67 86.16 13.96
N VAL A 133 -8.48 86.21 15.29
CA VAL A 133 -7.14 86.19 15.90
C VAL A 133 -6.39 84.90 15.52
N LEU A 134 -7.11 83.76 15.43
CA LEU A 134 -6.55 82.50 14.96
C LEU A 134 -6.04 82.60 13.51
N ASP A 135 -6.81 83.22 12.60
CA ASP A 135 -6.39 83.42 11.21
C ASP A 135 -5.11 84.27 11.11
N LYS A 136 -4.96 85.26 12.00
CA LYS A 136 -3.74 86.07 12.10
C LYS A 136 -2.55 85.25 12.61
N ILE A 137 -2.71 84.50 13.70
CA ILE A 137 -1.68 83.58 14.21
C ILE A 137 -1.22 82.60 13.12
N ARG A 138 -2.18 82.06 12.35
CA ARG A 138 -1.90 81.13 11.24
C ARG A 138 -1.15 81.77 10.07
N LEU A 139 -1.50 83.00 9.70
CA LEU A 139 -0.78 83.75 8.68
C LEU A 139 0.64 84.11 9.13
N ASP A 140 0.80 84.55 10.38
CA ASP A 140 2.06 85.09 10.89
C ASP A 140 3.05 83.97 11.27
N PHE A 141 2.57 82.85 11.85
CA PHE A 141 3.42 81.75 12.34
C PHE A 141 3.15 80.39 11.67
N GLY A 142 1.99 80.21 11.04
CA GLY A 142 1.51 78.95 10.47
C GLY A 142 1.62 78.80 8.95
N ALA A 143 2.29 79.72 8.23
CA ALA A 143 2.30 79.74 6.75
C ALA A 143 2.69 78.40 6.05
N LYS A 144 3.45 77.52 6.73
CA LYS A 144 3.74 76.14 6.28
C LYS A 144 3.27 75.05 7.27
N ASN A 145 2.73 75.44 8.42
CA ASN A 145 2.37 74.57 9.55
C ASN A 145 1.06 75.07 10.20
N ASP A 146 0.05 75.40 9.38
CA ASP A 146 -1.24 75.97 9.81
C ASP A 146 -1.91 75.11 10.90
N ASP A 147 -1.64 73.83 10.78
CA ASP A 147 -2.12 72.74 11.57
C ASP A 147 -1.55 72.71 13.02
N ARG A 148 -0.54 73.54 13.33
CA ARG A 148 0.03 73.72 14.68
C ARG A 148 -0.59 74.85 15.49
N CYS A 149 -1.45 75.64 14.86
CA CYS A 149 -2.18 76.73 15.51
C CYS A 149 -3.64 76.32 15.67
N ILE A 150 -4.07 76.10 16.91
CA ILE A 150 -5.41 75.60 17.25
C ILE A 150 -6.09 76.53 18.24
N SER A 151 -7.40 76.70 18.07
CA SER A 151 -8.24 77.24 19.12
C SER A 151 -9.08 76.17 19.81
N VAL A 152 -9.32 76.36 21.11
CA VAL A 152 -10.23 75.54 21.90
C VAL A 152 -11.19 76.45 22.67
N LEU A 153 -12.47 76.10 22.71
CA LEU A 153 -13.45 76.80 23.53
C LEU A 153 -13.26 76.39 25.00
N ASN A 154 -13.26 77.37 25.91
CA ASN A 154 -13.12 77.08 27.34
C ASN A 154 -14.26 76.14 27.84
N PRO A 155 -13.96 74.90 28.28
CA PRO A 155 -14.95 73.91 28.70
C PRO A 155 -15.75 74.36 29.92
N ALA A 156 -15.19 75.21 30.79
CA ALA A 156 -15.83 75.69 32.01
C ALA A 156 -17.05 76.60 31.76
N LYS A 157 -17.28 77.05 30.52
CA LYS A 157 -18.36 77.98 30.15
C LYS A 157 -19.37 77.43 29.14
N TYR A 158 -19.04 76.36 28.39
CA TYR A 158 -19.85 75.92 27.24
C TYR A 158 -19.78 74.39 27.01
N GLU A 159 -20.71 73.60 27.56
CA GLU A 159 -20.57 72.12 27.60
C GLU A 159 -20.64 71.38 26.25
N GLN A 160 -21.57 71.70 25.32
CA GLN A 160 -21.75 70.88 24.10
C GLN A 160 -20.85 71.28 22.91
N LYS A 161 -20.64 72.58 22.65
CA LYS A 161 -19.78 73.05 21.53
C LYS A 161 -18.29 72.95 21.85
N SER A 162 -17.91 72.96 23.13
CA SER A 162 -16.51 72.78 23.53
C SER A 162 -16.01 71.37 23.25
N THR A 163 -16.89 70.35 23.29
CA THR A 163 -16.51 68.94 23.10
C THR A 163 -15.83 68.68 21.75
N GLU A 164 -16.34 69.23 20.64
CA GLU A 164 -15.76 69.02 19.31
C GLU A 164 -14.41 69.73 19.16
N SER A 165 -14.32 70.99 19.62
CA SER A 165 -13.06 71.74 19.61
C SER A 165 -11.99 71.08 20.49
N PHE A 166 -12.40 70.50 21.62
CA PHE A 166 -11.54 69.78 22.54
C PHE A 166 -11.06 68.44 21.93
N ARG A 167 -11.93 67.72 21.22
CA ARG A 167 -11.55 66.51 20.47
C ARG A 167 -10.50 66.82 19.41
N CYS A 168 -10.67 67.92 18.66
CA CYS A 168 -9.69 68.38 17.66
C CYS A 168 -8.34 68.74 18.31
N LEU A 169 -8.36 69.42 19.46
CA LEU A 169 -7.16 69.71 20.26
C LEU A 169 -6.42 68.41 20.63
N VAL A 170 -7.11 67.44 21.21
CA VAL A 170 -6.51 66.16 21.62
C VAL A 170 -5.95 65.38 20.42
N GLN A 171 -6.69 65.32 19.31
CA GLN A 171 -6.23 64.69 18.08
C GLN A 171 -4.96 65.37 17.54
N ARG A 172 -4.89 66.71 17.60
CA ARG A 172 -3.70 67.43 17.17
C ARG A 172 -2.51 67.19 18.08
N ILE A 173 -2.72 67.21 19.39
CA ILE A 173 -1.65 66.90 20.36
C ILE A 173 -1.08 65.52 20.04
N ARG A 174 -1.93 64.49 19.86
CA ARG A 174 -1.50 63.14 19.46
C ARG A 174 -0.70 63.15 18.15
N PHE A 175 -1.17 63.85 17.13
CA PHE A 175 -0.46 63.97 15.84
C PHE A 175 0.93 64.61 15.99
N LEU A 176 1.02 65.73 16.71
CA LEU A 176 2.29 66.45 16.91
C LEU A 176 3.26 65.67 17.80
N MET A 177 2.76 64.95 18.81
CA MET A 177 3.57 64.02 19.60
C MET A 177 4.19 62.94 18.71
N LEU A 178 3.43 62.32 17.81
CA LEU A 178 3.95 61.29 16.90
C LEU A 178 4.96 61.83 15.88
N ALA A 179 4.72 63.04 15.37
CA ALA A 179 5.66 63.72 14.48
C ALA A 179 6.99 64.02 15.19
N SER A 180 6.92 64.49 16.44
CA SER A 180 8.09 64.72 17.28
C SER A 180 8.83 63.42 17.60
N TYR A 181 8.11 62.37 17.98
CA TYR A 181 8.70 61.05 18.21
C TYR A 181 9.47 60.53 16.99
N ASN A 182 8.90 60.66 15.78
CA ASN A 182 9.59 60.25 14.56
C ASN A 182 10.96 60.94 14.40
N ARG A 183 11.01 62.25 14.64
CA ARG A 183 12.23 63.05 14.54
C ARG A 183 13.22 62.70 15.65
N ASN A 184 12.76 62.69 16.90
CA ASN A 184 13.61 62.49 18.08
C ASN A 184 14.18 61.07 18.12
N ILE A 185 13.37 60.05 17.81
CA ILE A 185 13.86 58.68 17.69
C ILE A 185 14.89 58.57 16.57
N GLY A 186 14.66 59.19 15.41
CA GLY A 186 15.64 59.17 14.31
C GLY A 186 16.98 59.79 14.70
N LYS A 187 16.96 60.95 15.37
CA LYS A 187 18.19 61.59 15.90
C LYS A 187 18.86 60.75 16.99
N TYR A 188 18.08 60.10 17.84
CA TYR A 188 18.61 59.30 18.95
C TYR A 188 19.18 57.95 18.49
N GLU A 189 18.55 57.29 17.51
CA GLU A 189 19.08 56.09 16.85
C GLU A 189 20.44 56.37 16.19
N GLU A 190 20.61 57.54 15.57
CA GLU A 190 21.90 57.98 15.01
C GLU A 190 22.98 58.15 16.10
N LEU A 191 22.60 58.72 17.24
CA LEU A 191 23.50 58.87 18.39
C LEU A 191 23.95 57.51 18.95
N ILE A 192 23.01 56.56 19.10
CA ILE A 192 23.31 55.18 19.49
C ILE A 192 24.24 54.51 18.47
N ARG A 193 23.95 54.66 17.16
CA ARG A 193 24.78 54.12 16.07
C ARG A 193 26.22 54.65 16.14
N SER A 194 26.38 55.96 16.26
CA SER A 194 27.69 56.61 16.41
C SER A 194 28.46 56.07 17.62
N LYS A 195 27.77 55.86 18.76
CA LYS A 195 28.38 55.27 19.96
C LYS A 195 28.75 53.79 19.77
N ARG A 196 27.97 53.02 19.00
CA ARG A 196 28.23 51.61 18.67
C ARG A 196 29.40 51.44 17.70
N GLU A 197 29.59 52.36 16.77
CA GLU A 197 30.74 52.37 15.85
C GLU A 197 32.04 52.62 16.63
N LYS A 198 31.97 53.47 17.67
CA LYS A 198 33.09 53.77 18.56
C LYS A 198 33.38 52.69 19.61
N ARG A 199 32.74 51.52 19.55
CA ARG A 199 32.81 50.47 20.59
C ARG A 199 34.20 49.87 20.83
N ASN A 200 35.12 50.05 19.88
CA ASN A 200 36.52 49.59 19.98
C ASN A 200 37.49 50.71 20.41
N HIS A 201 37.01 51.95 20.60
CA HIS A 201 37.85 53.06 21.06
C HIS A 201 38.09 53.00 22.57
N ASP A 202 39.28 53.46 22.99
CA ASP A 202 39.62 53.55 24.42
C ASP A 202 38.70 54.56 25.13
N GLY A 203 38.28 54.23 26.36
CA GLY A 203 37.30 54.99 27.14
C GLY A 203 35.82 54.72 26.82
N TRP A 204 35.50 53.83 25.89
CA TRP A 204 34.12 53.38 25.68
C TRP A 204 33.61 52.51 26.84
N ASP A 205 32.37 52.74 27.30
CA ASP A 205 31.75 51.99 28.40
C ASP A 205 30.40 51.39 27.95
N PHE A 206 30.29 50.06 28.02
CA PHE A 206 29.07 49.34 27.69
C PHE A 206 27.87 49.81 28.50
N ARG A 207 28.03 50.18 29.78
CA ARG A 207 26.90 50.60 30.64
C ARG A 207 26.23 51.86 30.10
N GLN A 208 27.03 52.80 29.61
CA GLN A 208 26.50 54.02 29.03
C GLN A 208 25.76 53.74 27.72
N TYR A 209 26.28 52.83 26.90
CA TYR A 209 25.61 52.37 25.68
C TYR A 209 24.29 51.64 26.00
N PHE A 210 24.33 50.76 27.00
CA PHE A 210 23.18 50.03 27.53
C PHE A 210 22.05 50.96 27.94
N PHE A 211 22.31 51.99 28.77
CA PHE A 211 21.25 52.90 29.19
C PHE A 211 20.65 53.71 28.04
N MET A 212 21.45 54.08 27.04
CA MET A 212 20.94 54.79 25.86
C MET A 212 20.02 53.88 25.03
N GLN A 213 20.44 52.65 24.76
CA GLN A 213 19.63 51.72 23.99
C GLN A 213 18.40 51.25 24.78
N GLU A 214 18.50 51.12 26.10
CA GLU A 214 17.36 50.84 26.97
C GLU A 214 16.37 52.01 27.03
N ASP A 215 16.83 53.27 27.08
CA ASP A 215 15.94 54.44 27.03
C ASP A 215 15.07 54.41 25.77
N LEU A 216 15.64 54.02 24.63
CA LEU A 216 14.90 53.80 23.39
C LEU A 216 13.90 52.63 23.52
N ALA A 217 14.31 51.52 24.14
CA ALA A 217 13.43 50.38 24.40
C ALA A 217 12.22 50.76 25.29
N LEU A 218 12.45 51.59 26.32
CA LEU A 218 11.41 52.09 27.21
C LEU A 218 10.42 53.00 26.47
N VAL A 219 10.88 53.83 25.53
CA VAL A 219 9.99 54.61 24.66
C VAL A 219 9.11 53.69 23.82
N PHE A 220 9.67 52.64 23.20
CA PHE A 220 8.88 51.68 22.44
C PHE A 220 7.91 50.88 23.32
N GLU A 221 8.30 50.50 24.53
CA GLU A 221 7.41 49.88 25.51
C GLU A 221 6.22 50.80 25.83
N LYS A 222 6.47 52.10 26.05
CA LYS A 222 5.40 53.07 26.35
C LYS A 222 4.46 53.33 25.19
N LEU A 223 4.94 53.17 23.95
CA LEU A 223 4.11 53.22 22.74
C LEU A 223 3.38 51.90 22.45
N GLU A 224 3.45 50.92 23.36
CA GLU A 224 2.91 49.55 23.21
C GLU A 224 3.53 48.76 22.04
N LEU A 225 4.72 49.17 21.59
CA LEU A 225 5.50 48.52 20.54
C LEU A 225 6.48 47.49 21.11
N HIS A 226 5.93 46.51 21.84
CA HIS A 226 6.70 45.52 22.59
C HIS A 226 7.73 44.76 21.73
N THR A 227 7.43 44.46 20.47
CA THR A 227 8.38 43.80 19.56
C THR A 227 9.59 44.68 19.21
N GLU A 228 9.40 45.99 19.02
CA GLU A 228 10.51 46.92 18.75
C GLU A 228 11.37 47.13 19.99
N ALA A 229 10.74 47.19 21.16
CA ALA A 229 11.44 47.22 22.44
C ALA A 229 12.26 45.93 22.66
N LEU A 230 11.70 44.77 22.32
CA LEU A 230 12.37 43.47 22.47
C LEU A 230 13.63 43.38 21.61
N ILE A 231 13.58 43.91 20.37
CA ILE A 231 14.75 43.97 19.48
C ILE A 231 15.92 44.73 20.14
N GLN A 232 15.64 45.81 20.86
CA GLN A 232 16.69 46.58 21.55
C GLN A 232 17.38 45.76 22.65
N TYR A 233 16.61 45.02 23.44
CA TYR A 233 17.18 44.14 24.47
C TYR A 233 17.91 42.93 23.86
N ASP A 234 17.39 42.36 22.76
CA ASP A 234 18.06 41.27 22.02
C ASP A 234 19.40 41.74 21.43
N GLU A 235 19.49 42.98 20.92
CA GLU A 235 20.77 43.54 20.46
C GLU A 235 21.74 43.78 21.63
N LEU A 236 21.25 44.31 22.76
CA LEU A 236 22.08 44.51 23.95
C LEU A 236 22.65 43.20 24.47
N ASP A 237 21.82 42.16 24.56
CA ASP A 237 22.20 40.81 24.99
C ASP A 237 23.30 40.23 24.07
N ALA A 238 23.12 40.36 22.75
CA ALA A 238 24.07 39.89 21.75
C ALA A 238 25.41 40.64 21.78
N ILE A 239 25.39 41.97 21.85
CA ILE A 239 26.60 42.80 21.92
C ILE A 239 27.37 42.47 23.21
N PHE A 240 26.68 42.34 24.33
CA PHE A 240 27.29 42.00 25.61
C PHE A 240 27.96 40.62 25.58
N SER A 241 27.27 39.58 25.06
CA SER A 241 27.86 38.24 24.86
C SER A 241 29.06 38.26 23.92
N GLN A 242 29.01 39.06 22.85
CA GLN A 242 30.13 39.21 21.93
C GLN A 242 31.37 39.79 22.63
N PHE A 243 31.21 40.82 23.47
CA PHE A 243 32.32 41.39 24.24
C PHE A 243 32.91 40.40 25.23
N ILE A 244 32.09 39.64 25.94
CA ILE A 244 32.58 38.62 26.88
C ILE A 244 33.35 37.53 26.13
N THR A 245 32.81 37.04 25.01
CA THR A 245 33.48 36.00 24.20
C THR A 245 34.81 36.48 23.64
N ASN A 246 34.87 37.73 23.17
CA ASN A 246 36.10 38.32 22.64
C ASN A 246 37.14 38.62 23.73
N SER A 247 36.71 38.81 24.99
CA SER A 247 37.63 39.06 26.11
C SER A 247 38.60 37.90 26.39
N SER A 248 38.32 36.71 25.84
CA SER A 248 39.21 35.55 25.93
C SER A 248 40.37 35.56 24.92
N PHE A 249 40.27 36.35 23.84
CA PHE A 249 41.23 36.37 22.73
C PHE A 249 41.90 37.74 22.51
N GLY A 250 41.47 38.80 23.21
CA GLY A 250 41.97 40.17 23.05
C GLY A 250 42.10 40.95 24.36
N GLU A 251 42.37 42.26 24.27
CA GLU A 251 42.50 43.14 25.44
C GLU A 251 41.20 43.21 26.25
N LYS A 252 41.33 43.04 27.57
CA LYS A 252 40.20 43.11 28.50
C LYS A 252 39.71 44.55 28.63
N GLN A 253 38.45 44.76 28.27
CA GLN A 253 37.79 46.06 28.40
C GLN A 253 37.65 46.45 29.89
N LYS A 254 38.07 47.67 30.25
CA LYS A 254 38.07 48.15 31.65
C LYS A 254 36.68 48.15 32.30
N TRP A 255 35.63 48.42 31.52
CA TRP A 255 34.26 48.41 32.02
C TRP A 255 33.78 47.02 32.46
N LEU A 256 34.40 45.94 31.97
CA LEU A 256 34.02 44.57 32.33
C LEU A 256 34.32 44.25 33.80
N GLU A 257 35.29 44.93 34.42
CA GLU A 257 35.59 44.79 35.86
C GLU A 257 34.38 45.13 36.74
N TYR A 258 33.47 45.99 36.26
CA TYR A 258 32.23 46.32 36.96
C TYR A 258 31.37 45.09 37.25
N PHE A 259 31.35 44.12 36.33
CA PHE A 259 30.54 42.90 36.41
C PHE A 259 31.26 41.73 37.10
N ARG A 260 32.53 41.93 37.54
CA ARG A 260 33.38 40.88 38.13
C ARG A 260 33.16 40.60 39.62
N ARG A 261 32.05 41.07 40.19
CA ARG A 261 31.74 40.81 41.60
C ARG A 261 31.57 39.30 41.85
N PRO A 262 32.12 38.77 42.96
CA PRO A 262 31.96 37.36 43.31
C PRO A 262 30.48 37.03 43.52
N LEU A 263 30.06 35.81 43.15
CA LEU A 263 28.68 35.37 43.26
C LEU A 263 28.40 34.84 44.67
N THR A 264 28.32 35.75 45.63
CA THR A 264 27.85 35.45 46.99
C THR A 264 26.33 35.33 47.07
N ILE A 265 25.63 35.94 46.10
CA ILE A 265 24.18 35.93 45.94
C ILE A 265 23.87 35.56 44.49
N PHE A 266 22.98 34.58 44.30
CA PHE A 266 22.66 34.00 42.98
C PHE A 266 21.15 33.77 42.84
N HIS A 267 20.38 34.84 43.06
CA HIS A 267 18.94 34.84 42.81
C HIS A 267 18.65 34.39 41.38
N GLY A 268 17.67 33.50 41.21
CA GLY A 268 17.12 33.22 39.88
C GLY A 268 16.33 34.42 39.35
N ILE A 269 15.93 34.33 38.08
CA ILE A 269 15.04 35.31 37.46
C ILE A 269 13.70 35.40 38.21
N CYS A 270 13.11 36.59 38.21
CA CYS A 270 11.77 36.85 38.73
C CYS A 270 10.90 37.52 37.66
N LEU A 271 10.03 36.76 37.01
CA LEU A 271 9.26 37.25 35.86
C LEU A 271 8.08 38.14 36.26
N ARG A 272 7.71 38.14 37.54
CA ARG A 272 6.62 38.96 38.12
C ARG A 272 7.12 40.17 38.91
N ARG A 273 8.40 40.52 38.74
CA ARG A 273 9.05 41.62 39.45
C ARG A 273 8.39 42.97 39.18
N LYS A 274 8.09 43.73 40.24
CA LYS A 274 7.50 45.10 40.16
C LYS A 274 8.54 46.21 40.33
N ASP A 275 9.64 45.92 41.01
CA ASP A 275 10.80 46.76 41.32
C ASP A 275 11.83 46.85 40.18
N ARG A 276 11.42 46.64 38.91
CA ARG A 276 12.35 46.62 37.76
C ARG A 276 13.17 47.92 37.62
N PHE A 277 12.58 49.06 37.96
CA PHE A 277 13.29 50.34 37.94
C PHE A 277 14.26 50.51 39.11
N GLU A 278 14.04 49.85 40.24
CA GLU A 278 15.00 49.83 41.35
C GLU A 278 16.25 49.05 40.94
N TRP A 279 16.08 47.92 40.24
CA TRP A 279 17.20 47.19 39.64
C TRP A 279 17.94 47.99 38.58
N ARG A 280 17.23 48.76 37.76
CA ARG A 280 17.85 49.69 36.81
C ARG A 280 18.73 50.72 37.52
N GLU A 281 18.27 51.29 38.63
CA GLU A 281 19.07 52.22 39.45
C GLU A 281 20.22 51.52 40.17
N LYS A 282 20.04 50.28 40.63
CA LYS A 282 21.12 49.45 41.19
C LYS A 282 22.24 49.21 40.16
N ILE A 283 21.88 48.90 38.91
CA ILE A 283 22.82 48.75 37.78
C ILE A 283 23.56 50.07 37.51
N ARG A 284 22.93 51.22 37.74
CA ARG A 284 23.53 52.55 37.54
C ARG A 284 24.50 52.93 38.66
N ASN A 285 24.11 52.71 39.92
CA ASN A 285 24.73 53.37 41.07
C ASN A 285 25.51 52.42 41.99
N GLU A 286 25.06 51.17 42.19
CA GLU A 286 25.54 50.31 43.27
C GLU A 286 26.47 49.18 42.81
N GLY A 287 26.47 48.84 41.52
CA GLY A 287 27.22 47.70 40.97
C GLY A 287 26.46 46.37 41.05
N VAL A 288 26.56 45.58 39.99
CA VAL A 288 25.89 44.27 39.87
C VAL A 288 26.88 43.22 39.35
N SER A 289 26.68 41.97 39.75
CA SER A 289 27.38 40.85 39.14
C SER A 289 26.92 40.61 37.70
N LEU A 290 27.75 39.89 36.92
CA LEU A 290 27.37 39.43 35.59
C LEU A 290 26.02 38.69 35.59
N LEU A 291 25.81 37.82 36.60
CA LEU A 291 24.61 37.00 36.73
C LEU A 291 23.36 37.85 36.97
N GLU A 292 23.43 38.82 37.88
CA GLU A 292 22.33 39.77 38.14
C GLU A 292 21.98 40.61 36.90
N PHE A 293 22.99 41.06 36.15
CA PHE A 293 22.77 41.82 34.92
C PHE A 293 22.11 40.98 33.82
N ARG A 294 22.56 39.72 33.67
CA ARG A 294 21.95 38.76 32.74
C ARG A 294 20.51 38.44 33.12
N ASN A 295 20.23 38.23 34.41
CA ASN A 295 18.87 38.07 34.91
C ASN A 295 18.01 39.28 34.55
N TYR A 296 18.51 40.50 34.77
CA TYR A 296 17.78 41.72 34.42
C TYR A 296 17.43 41.77 32.93
N LEU A 297 18.38 41.52 32.02
CA LEU A 297 18.12 41.52 30.58
C LEU A 297 17.05 40.49 30.20
N PHE A 298 17.17 39.26 30.70
CA PHE A 298 16.20 38.20 30.41
C PHE A 298 14.82 38.50 31.00
N GLU A 299 14.74 39.05 32.21
CA GLU A 299 13.49 39.49 32.83
C GLU A 299 12.80 40.58 31.99
N ARG A 300 13.57 41.51 31.40
CA ARG A 300 13.02 42.55 30.51
C ARG A 300 12.53 41.97 29.19
N GLN A 301 13.29 41.07 28.56
CA GLN A 301 12.85 40.34 27.37
C GLN A 301 11.56 39.54 27.63
N ALA A 302 11.53 38.79 28.73
CA ALA A 302 10.38 37.98 29.12
C ALA A 302 9.14 38.83 29.43
N TYR A 303 9.31 39.98 30.08
CA TYR A 303 8.21 40.92 30.30
C TYR A 303 7.60 41.41 28.98
N LEU A 304 8.43 41.81 28.01
CA LEU A 304 7.95 42.28 26.70
C LEU A 304 7.26 41.16 25.90
N LEU A 305 7.75 39.93 26.01
CA LEU A 305 7.11 38.75 25.43
C LEU A 305 5.74 38.48 26.07
N GLN A 306 5.61 38.62 27.40
CA GLN A 306 4.32 38.50 28.09
C GLN A 306 3.33 39.58 27.64
N GLN A 307 3.77 40.85 27.52
CA GLN A 307 2.90 41.92 27.01
C GLN A 307 2.49 41.70 25.54
N SER A 308 3.27 40.92 24.79
CA SER A 308 2.97 40.53 23.41
C SER A 308 2.14 39.25 23.29
N ASN A 309 1.75 38.62 24.41
CA ASN A 309 1.11 37.30 24.49
C ASN A 309 1.93 36.14 23.85
N ASP A 310 3.27 36.23 23.83
CA ASP A 310 4.18 35.20 23.31
C ASP A 310 4.99 34.50 24.43
N THR A 311 4.26 33.95 25.41
CA THR A 311 4.85 33.20 26.53
C THR A 311 5.66 31.96 26.11
N PRO A 312 5.30 31.18 25.06
CA PRO A 312 6.10 30.02 24.62
C PRO A 312 7.53 30.40 24.20
N CYS A 313 7.71 31.60 23.66
CA CYS A 313 9.03 32.10 23.27
C CYS A 313 9.96 32.28 24.48
N ILE A 314 9.43 32.57 25.67
CA ILE A 314 10.20 32.64 26.92
C ILE A 314 10.80 31.26 27.24
N ALA A 315 9.98 30.21 27.22
CA ALA A 315 10.44 28.83 27.42
C ALA A 315 11.45 28.40 26.34
N LYS A 316 11.22 28.79 25.08
CA LYS A 316 12.15 28.51 23.99
C LYS A 316 13.53 29.15 24.21
N ARG A 317 13.58 30.38 24.74
CA ARG A 317 14.82 31.14 24.94
C ARG A 317 15.60 30.74 26.20
N LEU A 318 14.92 30.19 27.22
CA LEU A 318 15.51 29.93 28.53
C LEU A 318 16.80 29.09 28.49
N LEU A 319 16.79 27.91 27.85
CA LEU A 319 17.97 27.04 27.86
C LEU A 319 19.19 27.69 27.19
N SER A 320 18.97 28.45 26.12
CA SER A 320 20.05 29.19 25.47
C SER A 320 20.63 30.24 26.40
N PHE A 321 19.77 30.99 27.11
CA PHE A 321 20.16 31.98 28.10
C PHE A 321 20.94 31.37 29.26
N LEU A 322 20.48 30.24 29.80
CA LEU A 322 21.17 29.56 30.91
C LEU A 322 22.57 29.12 30.48
N PHE A 323 22.68 28.38 29.37
CA PHE A 323 23.96 27.83 28.92
C PHE A 323 24.93 28.90 28.42
N SER A 324 24.45 29.98 27.78
CA SER A 324 25.33 31.10 27.40
C SER A 324 25.87 31.81 28.63
N THR A 325 25.03 32.07 29.62
CA THR A 325 25.43 32.75 30.86
C THR A 325 26.42 31.91 31.66
N LEU A 326 26.23 30.59 31.77
CA LEU A 326 27.20 29.69 32.43
C LEU A 326 28.58 29.80 31.78
N ARG A 327 28.63 29.72 30.45
CA ARG A 327 29.88 29.84 29.69
C ARG A 327 30.53 31.20 29.92
N GLU A 328 29.74 32.27 29.98
CA GLU A 328 30.25 33.62 30.21
C GLU A 328 30.80 33.81 31.64
N VAL A 329 30.13 33.24 32.65
CA VAL A 329 30.62 33.20 34.03
C VAL A 329 32.00 32.52 34.10
N GLU A 330 32.18 31.40 33.38
CA GLU A 330 33.45 30.70 33.26
C GLU A 330 34.53 31.54 32.54
N LEU A 331 34.18 32.20 31.42
CA LEU A 331 35.11 33.04 30.67
C LEU A 331 35.60 34.26 31.47
N VAL A 332 34.69 34.87 32.25
CA VAL A 332 34.98 36.00 33.13
C VAL A 332 35.76 35.56 34.38
N LYS A 333 35.73 34.26 34.71
CA LYS A 333 36.37 33.64 35.89
C LYS A 333 35.83 34.21 37.20
N LEU A 334 34.51 34.27 37.35
CA LEU A 334 33.90 34.70 38.61
C LEU A 334 34.11 33.64 39.70
N GLU A 335 34.36 34.10 40.92
CA GLU A 335 34.37 33.23 42.09
C GLU A 335 32.93 32.96 42.54
N PHE A 336 32.61 31.69 42.77
CA PHE A 336 31.30 31.25 43.25
C PHE A 336 31.42 29.97 44.07
N GLN A 337 30.44 29.74 44.94
CA GLN A 337 30.38 28.53 45.75
C GLN A 337 29.94 27.32 44.90
N GLU A 338 30.47 26.13 45.21
CA GLU A 338 30.02 24.87 44.61
C GLU A 338 28.50 24.70 44.80
N GLY A 339 27.78 24.42 43.71
CA GLY A 339 26.32 24.32 43.69
C GLY A 339 25.57 25.63 43.44
N ALA A 340 26.21 26.81 43.49
CA ALA A 340 25.54 28.11 43.30
C ALA A 340 24.84 28.23 41.93
N LEU A 341 25.53 27.86 40.85
CA LEU A 341 24.99 27.92 39.49
C LEU A 341 23.87 26.90 39.27
N ALA A 342 23.98 25.71 39.89
CA ALA A 342 22.91 24.70 39.81
C ALA A 342 21.63 25.17 40.53
N CYS A 343 21.76 25.87 41.66
CA CYS A 343 20.64 26.54 42.32
C CYS A 343 20.00 27.62 41.43
N TRP A 344 20.83 28.45 40.79
CA TRP A 344 20.36 29.50 39.89
C TRP A 344 19.61 28.92 38.68
N GLU A 345 20.18 27.94 37.99
CA GLU A 345 19.53 27.26 36.85
C GLU A 345 18.18 26.64 37.25
N PHE A 346 18.14 25.98 38.41
CA PHE A 346 16.93 25.36 38.95
C PHE A 346 15.81 26.39 39.19
N VAL A 347 16.13 27.49 39.89
CA VAL A 347 15.16 28.55 40.20
C VAL A 347 14.65 29.19 38.91
N CYS A 348 15.53 29.46 37.94
CA CYS A 348 15.14 30.01 36.64
C CYS A 348 14.23 29.06 35.85
N ALA A 349 14.56 27.76 35.84
CA ALA A 349 13.74 26.72 35.21
C ALA A 349 12.32 26.70 35.78
N LEU A 350 12.19 26.66 37.10
CA LEU A 350 10.88 26.64 37.76
C LEU A 350 10.09 27.94 37.57
N GLU A 351 10.71 29.12 37.59
CA GLU A 351 10.01 30.39 37.38
C GLU A 351 9.35 30.44 35.99
N VAL A 352 10.08 30.06 34.93
CA VAL A 352 9.52 30.01 33.57
C VAL A 352 8.41 28.97 33.46
N LEU A 353 8.63 27.77 34.03
CA LEU A 353 7.63 26.70 34.00
C LEU A 353 6.32 27.12 34.68
N GLN A 354 6.39 27.79 35.83
CA GLN A 354 5.20 28.31 36.52
C GLN A 354 4.47 29.38 35.70
N VAL A 355 5.19 30.27 35.02
CA VAL A 355 4.59 31.27 34.13
C VAL A 355 3.90 30.62 32.93
N CYS A 356 4.55 29.61 32.33
CA CYS A 356 3.94 28.83 31.26
C CYS A 356 2.67 28.13 31.73
N GLU A 357 2.70 27.40 32.86
CA GLU A 357 1.52 26.70 33.40
C GLU A 357 0.32 27.60 33.69
N LEU A 358 0.56 28.87 34.06
CA LEU A 358 -0.49 29.88 34.29
C LEU A 358 -1.08 30.42 32.99
N SER A 359 -0.29 30.45 31.92
CA SER A 359 -0.67 30.98 30.60
C SER A 359 -1.25 29.90 29.67
N MET A 360 -1.07 28.62 30.01
CA MET A 360 -1.42 27.48 29.16
C MET A 360 -2.92 27.23 29.05
N GLU A 361 -3.42 27.19 27.81
CA GLU A 361 -4.69 26.53 27.49
C GLU A 361 -4.46 25.03 27.20
N PRO A 362 -5.42 24.13 27.53
CA PRO A 362 -5.21 22.67 27.47
C PRO A 362 -4.87 22.08 26.09
N GLN A 363 -5.01 22.86 25.01
CA GLN A 363 -4.94 22.37 23.63
C GLN A 363 -3.65 22.78 22.88
N GLU A 364 -2.78 23.61 23.47
CA GLU A 364 -1.63 24.17 22.76
C GLU A 364 -0.34 23.34 22.94
N VAL A 365 -0.01 22.54 21.93
CA VAL A 365 1.18 21.64 21.90
C VAL A 365 2.53 22.41 21.98
N THR A 366 2.56 23.66 21.52
CA THR A 366 3.76 24.51 21.43
C THR A 366 4.39 24.80 22.79
N TYR A 367 3.58 25.05 23.83
CA TYR A 367 4.07 25.25 25.20
C TYR A 367 4.81 24.00 25.70
N PHE A 368 4.18 22.83 25.58
CA PHE A 368 4.75 21.58 26.07
C PHE A 368 6.08 21.22 25.40
N GLN A 369 6.27 21.59 24.12
CA GLN A 369 7.50 21.30 23.39
C GLN A 369 8.75 21.92 24.03
N HIS A 370 8.62 23.15 24.53
CA HIS A 370 9.73 23.87 25.14
C HIS A 370 9.82 23.61 26.65
N CYS A 371 8.71 23.30 27.33
CA CYS A 371 8.71 22.97 28.76
C CYS A 371 9.38 21.62 29.08
N ALA A 372 9.27 20.59 28.22
CA ALA A 372 9.81 19.26 28.54
C ALA A 372 11.34 19.25 28.82
N PRO A 373 12.19 19.86 28.00
CA PRO A 373 13.61 20.03 28.31
C PRO A 373 13.90 20.81 29.60
N ILE A 374 13.05 21.79 29.95
CA ILE A 374 13.22 22.61 31.15
C ILE A 374 12.89 21.79 32.41
N TRP A 375 11.84 20.97 32.39
CA TRP A 375 11.55 20.02 33.46
C TRP A 375 12.71 19.05 33.67
N ASN A 376 13.30 18.55 32.58
CA ASN A 376 14.46 17.67 32.68
C ASN A 376 15.68 18.39 33.29
N LEU A 377 15.96 19.62 32.87
CA LEU A 377 17.03 20.42 33.45
C LEU A 377 16.81 20.64 34.95
N ALA A 378 15.60 21.02 35.38
CA ALA A 378 15.29 21.20 36.79
C ALA A 378 15.49 19.91 37.60
N LYS A 379 15.06 18.76 37.06
CA LYS A 379 15.31 17.44 37.65
C LYS A 379 16.82 17.16 37.78
N ASP A 380 17.59 17.35 36.70
CA ASP A 380 19.04 17.08 36.68
C ASP A 380 19.79 17.97 37.68
N LYS A 381 19.46 19.26 37.73
CA LYS A 381 20.08 20.22 38.65
C LYS A 381 19.71 19.96 40.10
N LEU A 382 18.47 19.54 40.36
CA LEU A 382 18.09 19.08 41.68
C LEU A 382 18.91 17.86 42.08
N TYR A 383 19.07 16.86 41.20
CA TYR A 383 19.88 15.67 41.49
C TYR A 383 21.36 16.00 41.78
N GLU A 384 21.96 16.90 40.99
CA GLU A 384 23.32 17.42 41.20
C GLU A 384 23.47 18.02 42.61
N LEU A 385 22.53 18.89 43.00
CA LEU A 385 22.48 19.47 44.34
C LEU A 385 22.24 18.43 45.44
N GLY A 386 21.38 17.44 45.18
CA GLY A 386 21.14 16.33 46.09
C GLY A 386 22.39 15.49 46.36
N LYS A 387 23.23 15.28 45.33
CA LYS A 387 24.53 14.62 45.48
C LYS A 387 25.48 15.44 46.35
N LEU A 388 25.59 16.74 46.06
CA LEU A 388 26.46 17.67 46.79
C LEU A 388 26.08 17.75 48.27
N CYS A 389 24.77 17.83 48.56
CA CYS A 389 24.24 17.98 49.90
C CYS A 389 24.04 16.65 50.66
N GLY A 390 24.35 15.50 50.06
CA GLY A 390 24.19 14.18 50.71
C GLY A 390 22.74 13.74 50.91
N LEU A 391 21.83 14.20 50.04
CA LEU A 391 20.38 13.98 50.10
C LEU A 391 19.91 12.80 49.23
N ILE A 392 20.81 12.18 48.46
CA ILE A 392 20.52 11.00 47.63
C ILE A 392 20.06 9.82 48.51
N PRO A 393 19.13 8.97 48.02
CA PRO A 393 18.73 7.73 48.71
C PRO A 393 19.91 6.91 49.24
N GLY A 394 19.83 6.50 50.51
CA GLY A 394 20.85 5.69 51.17
C GLY A 394 22.02 6.49 51.77
N CYS A 395 22.06 7.82 51.59
CA CYS A 395 23.05 8.69 52.22
C CYS A 395 22.44 9.47 53.41
N THR A 396 23.26 9.72 54.43
CA THR A 396 22.97 10.69 55.49
C THR A 396 23.88 11.90 55.32
N PRO A 397 23.37 13.14 55.40
CA PRO A 397 24.17 14.32 55.18
C PRO A 397 25.23 14.48 56.29
N SER A 398 26.49 14.63 55.89
CA SER A 398 27.58 14.94 56.83
C SER A 398 27.52 16.39 57.32
N SER A 399 28.22 16.70 58.42
CA SER A 399 28.31 18.07 58.95
C SER A 399 28.79 19.09 57.90
N ALA A 400 29.76 18.71 57.06
CA ALA A 400 30.25 19.55 55.97
C ALA A 400 29.17 19.81 54.91
N GLN A 401 28.37 18.80 54.56
CA GLN A 401 27.28 18.93 53.60
C GLN A 401 26.12 19.77 54.13
N LEU A 402 25.81 19.67 55.43
CA LEU A 402 24.83 20.56 56.07
C LEU A 402 25.28 22.03 56.04
N HIS A 403 26.58 22.29 56.23
CA HIS A 403 27.12 23.64 56.07
C HIS A 403 26.95 24.16 54.64
N ILE A 404 27.19 23.31 53.62
CA ILE A 404 26.93 23.65 52.22
C ILE A 404 25.45 24.01 52.01
N VAL A 405 24.51 23.23 52.56
CA VAL A 405 23.06 23.52 52.49
C VAL A 405 22.74 24.90 53.06
N VAL A 406 23.30 25.27 54.22
CA VAL A 406 23.08 26.57 54.84
C VAL A 406 23.61 27.70 53.96
N GLN A 407 24.83 27.56 53.44
CA GLN A 407 25.44 28.56 52.57
C GLN A 407 24.66 28.72 51.25
N LEU A 408 24.24 27.62 50.63
CA LEU A 408 23.42 27.65 49.42
C LEU A 408 22.05 28.30 49.68
N SER A 409 21.41 27.95 50.80
CA SER A 409 20.11 28.51 51.19
C SER A 409 20.15 30.03 51.43
N ALA A 410 21.29 30.54 51.92
CA ALA A 410 21.52 31.98 52.05
C ALA A 410 21.68 32.66 50.68
N GLY A 411 22.45 32.04 49.76
CA GLY A 411 22.74 32.61 48.43
C GLY A 411 21.58 32.59 47.43
N ILE A 412 20.62 31.66 47.56
CA ILE A 412 19.40 31.61 46.72
C ILE A 412 18.54 32.87 46.90
N GLY A 413 18.55 33.47 48.08
CA GLY A 413 17.68 34.60 48.46
C GLY A 413 16.27 34.24 48.87
N ASP A 414 15.54 35.23 49.38
CA ASP A 414 14.16 35.11 49.84
C ASP A 414 13.15 35.64 48.81
N ARG A 415 11.86 35.35 49.04
CA ARG A 415 10.76 35.87 48.22
C ARG A 415 10.86 37.40 48.06
N CYS A 416 10.59 37.90 46.85
CA CYS A 416 10.32 39.33 46.66
C CYS A 416 9.14 39.75 47.57
N LEU A 417 9.40 40.70 48.48
CA LEU A 417 8.54 41.11 49.60
C LEU A 417 7.13 41.61 49.20
N ASN A 418 6.89 41.91 47.92
CA ASN A 418 5.66 42.58 47.45
C ASN A 418 4.52 41.63 47.02
N ASP A 419 4.71 40.31 47.06
CA ASP A 419 3.64 39.34 46.75
C ASP A 419 2.69 39.06 47.93
N GLN A 420 2.99 39.55 49.14
CA GLN A 420 2.11 39.36 50.31
C GLN A 420 0.73 40.00 50.13
N GLN A 421 0.60 41.08 49.33
CA GLN A 421 -0.66 41.80 49.15
C GLN A 421 -1.64 41.14 48.16
N GLN A 422 -1.21 40.16 47.35
CA GLN A 422 -2.11 39.47 46.42
C GLN A 422 -2.92 38.34 47.06
N PHE A 423 -2.55 37.87 48.25
CA PHE A 423 -3.40 36.95 49.02
C PHE A 423 -4.65 37.63 49.60
N LEU A 424 -4.74 38.96 49.53
CA LEU A 424 -5.85 39.75 50.08
C LEU A 424 -6.75 40.41 49.03
N ASN A 425 -6.38 40.42 47.74
CA ASN A 425 -7.21 41.01 46.68
C ASN A 425 -7.42 40.02 45.53
N PRO A 426 -8.64 39.47 45.35
CA PRO A 426 -8.94 38.59 44.22
C PRO A 426 -8.94 39.41 42.92
N MET A 427 -7.99 39.13 42.04
CA MET A 427 -8.08 39.51 40.63
C MET A 427 -9.23 38.74 39.97
N PRO A 428 -10.13 39.40 39.22
CA PRO A 428 -11.28 38.76 38.62
C PRO A 428 -10.86 38.04 37.33
N GLN A 429 -10.19 36.88 37.45
CA GLN A 429 -10.01 35.87 36.38
C GLN A 429 -9.19 34.62 36.78
N GLN A 430 -9.01 34.32 38.07
CA GLN A 430 -8.50 33.00 38.45
C GLN A 430 -9.64 31.97 38.29
N ARG A 431 -9.55 31.11 37.27
CA ARG A 431 -10.41 29.92 37.15
C ARG A 431 -10.26 29.10 38.43
N ASP A 432 -11.37 28.89 39.14
CA ASP A 432 -11.47 28.04 40.32
C ASP A 432 -10.87 26.65 40.07
N ARG A 433 -9.60 26.47 40.45
CA ARG A 433 -9.02 25.14 40.67
C ARG A 433 -9.32 24.81 42.13
N SER A 434 -10.13 23.77 42.34
CA SER A 434 -10.57 23.13 43.58
C SER A 434 -10.03 23.73 44.92
N PRO A 435 -10.91 24.09 45.88
CA PRO A 435 -10.55 24.78 47.13
C PRO A 435 -9.65 24.00 48.12
N ALA A 436 -9.17 22.80 47.76
CA ALA A 436 -8.32 21.94 48.59
C ALA A 436 -6.81 22.00 48.24
N ARG A 437 -6.39 22.76 47.21
CA ARG A 437 -4.97 22.82 46.81
C ARG A 437 -4.26 23.93 47.57
N LYS A 438 -3.27 23.57 48.40
CA LYS A 438 -2.38 24.55 49.07
C LYS A 438 -1.76 25.51 48.02
N PRO A 439 -1.60 26.80 48.32
CA PRO A 439 -0.96 27.74 47.41
C PRO A 439 0.44 27.25 47.05
N ARG A 440 0.79 27.27 45.75
CA ARG A 440 2.11 26.85 45.27
C ARG A 440 3.18 27.76 45.86
N LYS A 441 4.22 27.16 46.44
CA LYS A 441 5.39 27.86 46.99
C LYS A 441 6.21 28.50 45.86
N SER A 442 6.93 29.57 46.15
CA SER A 442 7.81 30.19 45.15
C SER A 442 8.97 29.25 44.77
N PRO A 443 9.54 29.34 43.56
CA PRO A 443 10.71 28.54 43.17
C PRO A 443 11.86 28.49 44.18
N PRO A 444 12.32 29.62 44.79
CA PRO A 444 13.40 29.57 45.79
C PRO A 444 12.98 28.85 47.07
N GLU A 445 11.73 29.01 47.53
CA GLU A 445 11.22 28.29 48.71
C GLU A 445 11.13 26.78 48.47
N GLN A 446 10.72 26.36 47.27
CA GLN A 446 10.68 24.94 46.90
C GLN A 446 12.08 24.31 46.93
N LEU A 447 13.09 25.02 46.41
CA LEU A 447 14.46 24.55 46.45
C LEU A 447 15.00 24.48 47.88
N LYS A 448 14.80 25.54 48.70
CA LYS A 448 15.23 25.55 50.11
C LYS A 448 14.60 24.42 50.92
N GLU A 449 13.30 24.15 50.71
CA GLU A 449 12.62 23.03 51.35
C GLU A 449 13.20 21.68 50.93
N ALA A 450 13.47 21.49 49.63
CA ALA A 450 14.07 20.27 49.11
C ALA A 450 15.48 20.04 49.67
N LEU A 451 16.30 21.09 49.78
CA LEU A 451 17.64 20.99 50.37
C LEU A 451 17.62 20.76 51.89
N GLY A 452 16.52 21.10 52.57
CA GLY A 452 16.39 20.97 54.02
C GLY A 452 16.17 19.55 54.54
N SER A 453 15.73 18.60 53.71
CA SER A 453 15.56 17.21 54.14
C SER A 453 15.57 16.20 52.98
N ASN A 454 16.06 14.98 53.25
CA ASN A 454 16.06 13.88 52.27
C ASN A 454 14.64 13.57 51.76
N GLN A 455 13.62 13.66 52.61
CA GLN A 455 12.23 13.38 52.23
C GLN A 455 11.66 14.45 51.28
N ALA A 456 11.92 15.73 51.56
CA ALA A 456 11.49 16.82 50.69
C ALA A 456 12.21 16.78 49.34
N PHE A 457 13.52 16.52 49.35
CA PHE A 457 14.32 16.27 48.15
C PHE A 457 13.73 15.14 47.30
N GLN A 458 13.53 13.97 47.90
CA GLN A 458 13.00 12.79 47.21
C GLN A 458 11.64 13.09 46.57
N LYS A 459 10.73 13.73 47.32
CA LYS A 459 9.40 14.09 46.83
C LYS A 459 9.48 15.01 45.61
N LEU A 460 10.28 16.08 45.69
CA LEU A 460 10.39 17.05 44.60
C LEU A 460 11.08 16.43 43.37
N TYR A 461 12.13 15.63 43.56
CA TYR A 461 12.82 14.95 42.46
C TYR A 461 11.88 14.01 41.69
N LEU A 462 11.09 13.20 42.40
CA LEU A 462 10.10 12.30 41.78
C LEU A 462 9.03 13.10 41.01
N GLU A 463 8.50 14.17 41.60
CA GLU A 463 7.50 15.04 40.95
C GLU A 463 8.04 15.65 39.65
N LEU A 464 9.27 16.19 39.67
CA LEU A 464 9.90 16.77 38.48
C LEU A 464 10.19 15.72 37.40
N ALA A 465 10.63 14.51 37.79
CA ALA A 465 10.86 13.42 36.86
C ALA A 465 9.55 12.95 36.18
N GLU A 466 8.46 12.83 36.93
CA GLU A 466 7.14 12.48 36.39
C GLU A 466 6.60 13.57 35.43
N LEU A 467 6.75 14.84 35.79
CA LEU A 467 6.39 15.97 34.93
C LEU A 467 7.23 16.00 33.65
N ALA A 468 8.54 15.72 33.74
CA ALA A 468 9.40 15.61 32.57
C ALA A 468 8.97 14.45 31.65
N ILE A 469 8.75 13.24 32.20
CA ILE A 469 8.32 12.06 31.43
C ILE A 469 6.96 12.31 30.76
N SER A 470 5.98 12.81 31.51
CA SER A 470 4.64 13.06 30.99
C SER A 470 4.64 14.12 29.89
N THR A 471 5.39 15.21 30.07
CA THR A 471 5.53 16.27 29.07
C THR A 471 6.25 15.76 27.81
N TYR A 472 7.33 14.98 27.95
CA TYR A 472 8.01 14.37 26.80
C TYR A 472 7.11 13.37 26.05
N LYS A 473 6.32 12.56 26.76
CA LYS A 473 5.32 11.67 26.16
C LYS A 473 4.25 12.46 25.40
N HIS A 474 3.76 13.57 25.96
CA HIS A 474 2.78 14.46 25.32
C HIS A 474 3.30 15.05 24.00
N VAL A 475 4.57 15.47 23.97
CA VAL A 475 5.23 16.01 22.76
C VAL A 475 5.72 14.89 21.82
N SER A 476 5.40 13.62 22.09
CA SER A 476 5.84 12.46 21.29
C SER A 476 7.36 12.28 21.20
N ARG A 477 8.12 12.73 22.21
CA ARG A 477 9.57 12.53 22.35
C ARG A 477 9.86 11.37 23.29
N LEU A 478 9.50 10.15 22.88
CA LEU A 478 9.54 8.96 23.72
C LEU A 478 10.95 8.60 24.21
N ARG A 479 11.98 8.71 23.36
CA ARG A 479 13.37 8.45 23.76
C ARG A 479 13.82 9.31 24.95
N SER A 480 13.53 10.61 24.92
CA SER A 480 13.82 11.51 26.05
C SER A 480 13.06 11.09 27.30
N ALA A 481 11.77 10.72 27.18
CA ALA A 481 11.02 10.16 28.30
C ALA A 481 11.62 8.85 28.84
N ARG A 482 12.17 7.98 27.98
CA ARG A 482 12.85 6.74 28.41
C ARG A 482 14.17 7.01 29.12
N LEU A 483 14.92 8.03 28.71
CA LEU A 483 16.15 8.44 29.40
C LEU A 483 15.85 9.02 30.80
N VAL A 484 14.81 9.84 30.94
CA VAL A 484 14.36 10.26 32.28
C VAL A 484 13.88 9.05 33.10
N GLY A 485 13.22 8.10 32.44
CA GLY A 485 12.85 6.82 33.05
C GLY A 485 14.06 5.99 33.53
N LEU A 486 15.19 6.02 32.82
CA LEU A 486 16.44 5.37 33.24
C LEU A 486 16.92 5.97 34.57
N ASP A 487 16.99 7.31 34.66
CA ASP A 487 17.41 7.99 35.89
C ASP A 487 16.48 7.65 37.06
N LEU A 488 15.18 7.57 36.80
CA LEU A 488 14.17 7.22 37.79
C LEU A 488 14.25 5.75 38.21
N GLY A 489 14.52 4.84 37.27
CA GLY A 489 14.78 3.43 37.55
C GLY A 489 16.01 3.25 38.45
N ASN A 490 17.11 3.92 38.12
CA ASN A 490 18.32 3.93 38.95
C ASN A 490 18.05 4.52 40.35
N PHE A 491 17.24 5.57 40.43
CA PHE A 491 16.85 6.18 41.70
C PHE A 491 15.99 5.24 42.57
N TYR A 492 15.04 4.51 41.98
CA TYR A 492 14.27 3.48 42.69
C TYR A 492 15.12 2.29 43.12
N CYS A 493 16.11 1.89 42.32
CA CYS A 493 17.11 0.89 42.73
C CYS A 493 17.90 1.35 43.97
N ALA A 494 18.28 2.63 44.03
CA ALA A 494 18.95 3.22 45.19
C ALA A 494 18.04 3.32 46.43
N LEU A 495 16.73 3.51 46.24
CA LEU A 495 15.71 3.43 47.30
C LEU A 495 15.41 1.99 47.76
N ASN A 496 16.03 0.98 47.14
CA ASN A 496 15.73 -0.44 47.36
C ASN A 496 14.28 -0.82 47.03
N GLU A 497 13.67 -0.16 46.04
CA GLU A 497 12.32 -0.44 45.52
C GLU A 497 12.38 -0.99 44.06
N PRO A 498 12.94 -2.20 43.84
CA PRO A 498 13.17 -2.72 42.49
C PRO A 498 11.87 -2.91 41.67
N HIS A 499 10.74 -3.15 42.33
CA HIS A 499 9.44 -3.31 41.66
C HIS A 499 9.00 -2.07 40.86
N LYS A 500 9.37 -0.85 41.30
CA LYS A 500 9.09 0.39 40.56
C LYS A 500 10.09 0.63 39.43
N ALA A 501 11.34 0.15 39.59
CA ALA A 501 12.41 0.32 38.60
C ALA A 501 12.21 -0.56 37.35
N VAL A 502 11.74 -1.80 37.52
CA VAL A 502 11.56 -2.78 36.42
C VAL A 502 10.71 -2.21 35.28
N GLY A 503 9.62 -1.50 35.61
CA GLY A 503 8.76 -0.87 34.61
C GLY A 503 9.51 0.10 33.69
N PHE A 504 10.44 0.89 34.24
CA PHE A 504 11.23 1.84 33.45
C PHE A 504 12.31 1.16 32.60
N PHE A 505 13.03 0.18 33.16
CA PHE A 505 14.09 -0.52 32.44
C PHE A 505 13.55 -1.43 31.33
N THR A 506 12.42 -2.12 31.53
CA THR A 506 11.76 -2.94 30.49
C THR A 506 11.30 -2.08 29.31
N ASP A 507 10.69 -0.93 29.62
CA ASP A 507 10.27 0.06 28.64
C ASP A 507 11.44 0.67 27.86
N LEU A 508 12.56 0.93 28.52
CA LEU A 508 13.81 1.39 27.90
C LEU A 508 14.41 0.30 27.01
N LEU A 509 14.52 -0.94 27.51
CA LEU A 509 15.08 -2.07 26.79
C LEU A 509 14.34 -2.33 25.48
N ARG A 510 13.00 -2.26 25.49
CA ARG A 510 12.16 -2.40 24.29
C ARG A 510 12.51 -1.34 23.23
N GLU A 511 12.69 -0.09 23.65
CA GLU A 511 13.05 1.01 22.76
C GLU A 511 14.48 0.87 22.22
N LEU A 512 15.44 0.51 23.07
CA LEU A 512 16.84 0.31 22.67
C LEU A 512 17.00 -0.86 21.70
N LYS A 513 16.26 -1.97 21.90
CA LYS A 513 16.19 -3.09 20.96
C LYS A 513 15.59 -2.66 19.63
N ALA A 514 14.48 -1.90 19.65
CA ALA A 514 13.86 -1.40 18.42
C ALA A 514 14.78 -0.42 17.64
N GLU A 515 15.63 0.34 18.34
CA GLU A 515 16.60 1.26 17.76
C GLU A 515 17.97 0.61 17.43
N ASN A 516 18.19 -0.67 17.75
CA ASN A 516 19.45 -1.40 17.59
C ASN A 516 20.65 -0.76 18.33
N TRP A 517 20.53 -0.50 19.64
CA TRP A 517 21.65 -0.07 20.51
C TRP A 517 22.12 -1.19 21.45
N PRO A 518 22.90 -2.17 20.96
CA PRO A 518 23.10 -3.42 21.70
C PRO A 518 23.96 -3.26 22.96
N SER A 519 24.94 -2.35 22.97
CA SER A 519 25.73 -2.03 24.18
C SER A 519 24.89 -1.43 25.32
N LEU A 520 23.89 -0.61 25.01
CA LEU A 520 22.98 -0.06 26.02
C LEU A 520 21.94 -1.10 26.46
N CYS A 521 21.52 -1.99 25.54
CA CYS A 521 20.67 -3.12 25.88
C CYS A 521 21.34 -4.04 26.90
N SER A 522 22.61 -4.39 26.71
CA SER A 522 23.34 -5.28 27.62
C SER A 522 23.50 -4.67 29.01
N GLN A 523 23.81 -3.38 29.11
CA GLN A 523 23.84 -2.65 30.39
C GLN A 523 22.46 -2.65 31.08
N THR A 524 21.39 -2.36 30.34
CA THR A 524 20.02 -2.35 30.88
C THR A 524 19.58 -3.75 31.35
N LEU A 525 20.00 -4.80 30.64
CA LEU A 525 19.73 -6.19 31.03
C LEU A 525 20.42 -6.55 32.35
N LEU A 526 21.65 -6.10 32.59
CA LEU A 526 22.36 -6.31 33.86
C LEU A 526 21.61 -5.65 35.03
N GLU A 527 21.11 -4.43 34.84
CA GLU A 527 20.29 -3.74 35.84
C GLU A 527 18.96 -4.47 36.10
N LEU A 528 18.30 -4.96 35.05
CA LEU A 528 17.09 -5.79 35.17
C LEU A 528 17.35 -7.10 35.91
N ALA A 529 18.45 -7.80 35.61
CA ALA A 529 18.80 -9.04 36.30
C ALA A 529 19.02 -8.79 37.80
N ASN A 530 19.67 -7.68 38.16
CA ASN A 530 19.81 -7.27 39.56
C ASN A 530 18.45 -6.99 40.22
N CYS A 531 17.52 -6.33 39.52
CA CYS A 531 16.17 -6.07 40.01
C CYS A 531 15.38 -7.36 40.25
N TYR A 532 15.33 -8.26 39.25
CA TYR A 532 14.59 -9.52 39.35
C TYR A 532 15.16 -10.43 40.44
N ARG A 533 16.48 -10.47 40.60
CA ARG A 533 17.14 -11.20 41.68
C ARG A 533 16.71 -10.69 43.06
N LYS A 534 16.62 -9.36 43.25
CA LYS A 534 16.15 -8.74 44.50
C LYS A 534 14.66 -8.96 44.76
N MET A 535 13.85 -9.03 43.70
CA MET A 535 12.40 -9.27 43.80
C MET A 535 12.04 -10.74 44.05
N GLY A 536 12.97 -11.68 43.80
CA GLY A 536 12.69 -13.10 43.88
C GLY A 536 11.86 -13.63 42.70
N ASP A 537 11.75 -12.87 41.61
CA ASP A 537 11.06 -13.31 40.38
C ASP A 537 11.98 -14.26 39.60
N ALA A 538 11.86 -15.54 39.90
CA ALA A 538 12.70 -16.58 39.31
C ALA A 538 12.54 -16.65 37.78
N MET A 539 11.32 -16.51 37.25
CA MET A 539 11.05 -16.65 35.83
C MET A 539 11.63 -15.49 35.03
N ALA A 540 11.36 -14.25 35.43
CA ALA A 540 11.91 -13.08 34.74
C ALA A 540 13.45 -13.02 34.87
N TYR A 541 14.00 -13.46 36.01
CA TYR A 541 15.45 -13.60 36.19
C TYR A 541 16.03 -14.64 35.21
N THR A 542 15.44 -15.83 35.06
CA THR A 542 15.90 -16.84 34.11
C THR A 542 15.95 -16.29 32.68
N LYS A 543 14.87 -15.62 32.24
CA LYS A 543 14.80 -15.01 30.89
C LYS A 543 15.88 -13.97 30.67
N THR A 544 16.12 -13.12 31.67
CA THR A 544 17.11 -12.05 31.59
C THR A 544 18.54 -12.61 31.57
N CYS A 545 18.84 -13.61 32.41
CA CYS A 545 20.14 -14.30 32.41
C CYS A 545 20.42 -14.98 31.07
N SER A 546 19.41 -15.62 30.48
CA SER A 546 19.48 -16.18 29.13
C SER A 546 19.87 -15.11 28.09
N ALA A 547 19.16 -13.98 28.07
CA ALA A 547 19.44 -12.88 27.15
C ALA A 547 20.84 -12.27 27.34
N ILE A 548 21.28 -12.09 28.60
CA ILE A 548 22.63 -11.58 28.92
C ILE A 548 23.72 -12.51 28.37
N SER A 549 23.57 -13.83 28.55
CA SER A 549 24.56 -14.80 28.06
C SER A 549 24.72 -14.77 26.53
N CYS A 550 23.66 -14.39 25.82
CA CYS A 550 23.63 -14.26 24.36
C CYS A 550 24.09 -12.89 23.83
N CYS A 551 24.41 -11.91 24.69
CA CYS A 551 24.87 -10.59 24.24
C CYS A 551 26.35 -10.64 23.84
N PRO A 552 26.72 -10.43 22.56
CA PRO A 552 28.10 -10.47 22.11
C PRO A 552 28.94 -9.28 22.59
N GLU A 553 28.33 -8.17 23.01
CA GLU A 553 29.01 -6.96 23.49
C GLU A 553 29.61 -7.11 24.89
N LEU A 554 29.21 -8.14 25.64
CA LEU A 554 29.71 -8.42 26.98
C LEU A 554 30.92 -9.35 26.94
N GLU A 555 31.81 -9.18 27.92
CA GLU A 555 32.95 -10.08 28.08
C GLU A 555 32.51 -11.53 28.29
N THR A 556 33.29 -12.47 27.75
CA THR A 556 33.00 -13.91 27.82
C THR A 556 32.84 -14.42 29.26
N LEU A 557 33.57 -13.85 30.21
CA LEU A 557 33.45 -14.18 31.64
C LEU A 557 32.05 -13.83 32.19
N VAL A 558 31.55 -12.63 31.89
CA VAL A 558 30.21 -12.18 32.30
C VAL A 558 29.14 -13.06 31.65
N ARG A 559 29.27 -13.33 30.34
CA ARG A 559 28.34 -14.21 29.61
C ARG A 559 28.31 -15.62 30.18
N SER A 560 29.47 -16.17 30.54
CA SER A 560 29.58 -17.52 31.13
C SER A 560 28.95 -17.56 32.52
N PHE A 561 29.18 -16.55 33.35
CA PHE A 561 28.57 -16.43 34.67
C PHE A 561 27.03 -16.42 34.59
N TYR A 562 26.46 -15.57 33.74
CA TYR A 562 25.00 -15.50 33.57
C TYR A 562 24.42 -16.74 32.87
N PHE A 563 25.20 -17.44 32.05
CA PHE A 563 24.82 -18.75 31.51
C PHE A 563 24.74 -19.83 32.60
N ASP A 564 25.68 -19.85 33.54
CA ASP A 564 25.62 -20.76 34.70
C ASP A 564 24.42 -20.45 35.60
N GLU A 565 24.16 -19.17 35.87
CA GLU A 565 22.97 -18.74 36.62
C GLU A 565 21.67 -19.09 35.90
N PHE A 566 21.63 -18.96 34.56
CA PHE A 566 20.50 -19.40 33.75
C PHE A 566 20.26 -20.90 33.88
N LEU A 567 21.28 -21.75 33.71
CA LEU A 567 21.16 -23.20 33.85
C LEU A 567 20.74 -23.62 35.26
N LYS A 568 21.26 -22.95 36.30
CA LYS A 568 20.87 -23.18 37.69
C LYS A 568 19.41 -22.81 37.93
N SER A 569 18.98 -21.63 37.45
CA SER A 569 17.62 -21.14 37.59
C SER A 569 16.61 -22.01 36.83
N LEU A 570 16.98 -22.50 35.64
CA LEU A 570 16.16 -23.40 34.81
C LEU A 570 15.92 -24.77 35.47
N LYS A 571 16.87 -25.27 36.26
CA LYS A 571 16.67 -26.46 37.11
C LYS A 571 15.69 -26.19 38.26
N THR A 572 15.77 -25.02 38.88
CA THR A 572 14.87 -24.62 39.98
C THR A 572 13.43 -24.37 39.51
N LEU A 573 13.22 -23.88 38.29
CA LEU A 573 11.88 -23.67 37.74
C LEU A 573 11.05 -24.97 37.67
N LYS A 574 11.70 -26.12 37.44
CA LYS A 574 11.04 -27.45 37.41
C LYS A 574 10.26 -27.78 38.69
N SER A 575 10.58 -27.17 39.84
CA SER A 575 9.95 -27.47 41.13
C SER A 575 8.89 -26.46 41.60
N ALA A 576 8.65 -25.35 40.87
CA ALA A 576 7.95 -24.18 41.43
C ALA A 576 6.61 -23.79 40.76
N LEU A 577 6.17 -24.45 39.69
CA LEU A 577 4.97 -24.01 38.95
C LEU A 577 3.65 -24.63 39.46
N SER A 578 2.98 -23.91 40.34
CA SER A 578 1.56 -24.09 40.70
C SER A 578 0.73 -22.80 40.58
N ALA A 579 1.25 -21.75 39.94
CA ALA A 579 0.54 -20.47 39.76
C ALA A 579 0.17 -20.19 38.30
N GLU A 580 -1.05 -19.66 38.08
CA GLU A 580 -1.61 -19.35 36.76
C GLU A 580 -0.76 -18.35 35.96
N PRO A 581 -0.60 -18.55 34.64
CA PRO A 581 0.16 -17.65 33.78
C PRO A 581 -0.61 -16.35 33.51
N SER A 582 -0.06 -15.21 33.92
CA SER A 582 -0.45 -13.87 33.44
C SER A 582 0.24 -13.55 32.11
N LEU A 583 -0.25 -12.54 31.37
CA LEU A 583 0.32 -12.11 30.08
C LEU A 583 1.80 -11.67 30.18
N GLU A 584 2.25 -11.23 31.36
CA GLU A 584 3.64 -10.85 31.65
C GLU A 584 4.50 -12.04 32.13
N ASN A 585 3.85 -13.10 32.62
CA ASN A 585 4.45 -14.38 33.05
C ASN A 585 4.30 -15.50 32.01
N ALA A 586 4.12 -15.16 30.74
CA ALA A 586 4.04 -16.17 29.69
C ALA A 586 5.37 -16.95 29.62
N ASN A 587 5.35 -18.27 29.45
CA ASN A 587 6.55 -19.11 29.45
C ASN A 587 7.44 -18.97 28.19
N PHE A 588 7.31 -17.85 27.46
CA PHE A 588 7.97 -17.62 26.19
C PHE A 588 9.05 -16.53 26.27
N CYS A 589 10.09 -16.72 25.47
CA CYS A 589 11.18 -15.79 25.17
C CYS A 589 11.19 -15.45 23.67
N VAL A 590 11.64 -14.25 23.33
CA VAL A 590 11.91 -13.88 21.93
C VAL A 590 13.14 -14.64 21.46
N MET A 591 12.97 -15.41 20.38
CA MET A 591 14.01 -16.32 19.89
C MET A 591 15.19 -15.55 19.27
N GLU A 592 14.93 -14.44 18.59
CA GLU A 592 15.91 -13.65 17.83
C GLU A 592 17.03 -13.06 18.70
N ASP A 593 16.78 -12.89 20.01
CA ASP A 593 17.79 -12.46 20.98
C ASP A 593 18.79 -13.57 21.35
N HIS A 594 18.50 -14.82 21.00
CA HIS A 594 19.23 -16.02 21.43
C HIS A 594 19.74 -16.87 20.26
N PHE A 595 18.89 -17.04 19.24
CA PHE A 595 19.13 -17.84 18.06
C PHE A 595 18.85 -17.04 16.80
N ARG A 596 19.85 -16.92 15.93
CA ARG A 596 19.71 -16.22 14.65
C ARG A 596 19.51 -17.23 13.53
N VAL A 597 18.28 -17.34 13.04
CA VAL A 597 17.96 -18.21 11.89
C VAL A 597 18.60 -17.66 10.62
N THR A 598 19.42 -18.46 9.96
CA THR A 598 20.15 -18.07 8.73
C THR A 598 19.50 -18.66 7.48
N SER A 599 18.99 -19.89 7.53
CA SER A 599 18.27 -20.50 6.42
C SER A 599 17.29 -21.59 6.85
N ILE A 600 16.24 -21.77 6.06
CA ILE A 600 15.27 -22.87 6.18
C ILE A 600 15.11 -23.45 4.79
N ARG A 601 15.32 -24.76 4.64
CA ARG A 601 15.27 -25.47 3.36
C ARG A 601 14.47 -26.76 3.48
N VAL A 602 13.54 -26.98 2.56
CA VAL A 602 12.87 -28.28 2.42
C VAL A 602 13.79 -29.19 1.64
N LEU A 603 14.13 -30.37 2.20
CA LEU A 603 15.08 -31.32 1.61
C LEU A 603 14.42 -32.31 0.65
N ASN A 604 13.09 -32.47 0.71
CA ASN A 604 12.37 -33.36 -0.21
C ASN A 604 12.47 -32.90 -1.67
N GLU A 605 12.52 -33.85 -2.60
CA GLU A 605 12.27 -33.59 -4.01
C GLU A 605 10.81 -33.14 -4.20
N LYS A 606 10.58 -32.08 -4.99
CA LYS A 606 9.23 -31.54 -5.21
C LYS A 606 8.52 -32.28 -6.34
N PRO A 607 7.22 -32.63 -6.20
CA PRO A 607 6.34 -32.42 -5.04
C PRO A 607 6.46 -33.53 -3.97
N ILE A 608 6.17 -33.21 -2.70
CA ILE A 608 6.13 -34.18 -1.60
C ILE A 608 4.88 -35.06 -1.76
N ILE A 609 5.01 -36.37 -1.61
CA ILE A 609 3.89 -37.31 -1.75
C ILE A 609 3.11 -37.39 -0.42
N GLN A 610 1.79 -37.52 -0.49
CA GLN A 610 0.95 -37.76 0.68
C GLN A 610 1.45 -38.98 1.47
N ASP A 611 1.46 -38.86 2.80
CA ASP A 611 1.93 -39.85 3.79
C ASP A 611 3.45 -40.11 3.81
N ASP A 612 4.22 -39.40 2.98
CA ASP A 612 5.69 -39.37 3.06
C ASP A 612 6.19 -38.42 4.15
N PHE A 613 7.44 -38.60 4.57
CA PHE A 613 8.10 -37.73 5.55
C PHE A 613 8.54 -36.41 4.90
N ILE A 614 8.12 -35.29 5.47
CA ILE A 614 8.62 -33.96 5.16
C ILE A 614 9.93 -33.77 5.94
N TYR A 615 11.05 -33.56 5.24
CA TYR A 615 12.35 -33.25 5.81
C TYR A 615 12.67 -31.77 5.59
N VAL A 616 12.97 -31.06 6.68
CA VAL A 616 13.29 -29.63 6.65
C VAL A 616 14.60 -29.40 7.38
N GLN A 617 15.56 -28.82 6.70
CA GLN A 617 16.81 -28.37 7.29
C GLN A 617 16.66 -26.92 7.77
N VAL A 618 16.86 -26.71 9.07
CA VAL A 618 16.93 -25.38 9.68
C VAL A 618 18.38 -25.12 10.06
N GLN A 619 18.93 -24.03 9.55
CA GLN A 619 20.23 -23.52 9.95
C GLN A 619 20.06 -22.27 10.79
N PHE A 620 20.64 -22.26 11.99
CA PHE A 620 20.65 -21.09 12.86
C PHE A 620 21.95 -21.00 13.64
N GLU A 621 22.28 -19.78 14.07
CA GLU A 621 23.43 -19.48 14.90
C GLU A 621 22.98 -19.34 16.37
N SER A 622 23.58 -20.13 17.25
CA SER A 622 23.42 -20.03 18.70
C SER A 622 24.38 -18.99 19.27
N LEU A 623 23.84 -18.00 19.97
CA LEU A 623 24.63 -16.95 20.62
C LEU A 623 25.10 -17.33 22.03
N TYR A 624 24.75 -18.51 22.53
CA TYR A 624 25.22 -19.00 23.83
C TYR A 624 26.74 -19.26 23.81
N PRO A 625 27.43 -19.05 24.96
CA PRO A 625 28.88 -19.25 25.06
C PRO A 625 29.29 -20.72 25.13
N ARG A 626 28.36 -21.64 25.45
CA ARG A 626 28.59 -23.09 25.59
C ARG A 626 27.41 -23.88 25.04
N GLU A 627 27.61 -25.19 24.86
CA GLU A 627 26.56 -26.10 24.38
C GLU A 627 25.36 -26.16 25.31
N ILE A 628 24.17 -26.36 24.73
CA ILE A 628 22.91 -26.43 25.47
C ILE A 628 22.02 -27.54 24.92
N LEU A 629 21.39 -28.29 25.83
CA LEU A 629 20.40 -29.29 25.47
C LEU A 629 19.04 -28.62 25.25
N VAL A 630 18.45 -28.84 24.08
CA VAL A 630 17.10 -28.42 23.72
C VAL A 630 16.22 -29.65 23.64
N ASP A 631 15.14 -29.65 24.43
CA ASP A 631 14.25 -30.79 24.56
C ASP A 631 13.45 -31.02 23.27
N GLU A 632 13.02 -29.94 22.62
CA GLU A 632 12.18 -30.02 21.42
C GLU A 632 12.35 -28.77 20.54
N ILE A 633 12.48 -28.96 19.22
CA ILE A 633 12.48 -27.88 18.23
C ILE A 633 11.31 -28.13 17.27
N LYS A 634 10.41 -27.15 17.10
CA LYS A 634 9.25 -27.22 16.21
C LYS A 634 9.23 -26.06 15.24
N LEU A 635 8.96 -26.35 13.97
CA LEU A 635 8.65 -25.33 12.97
C LEU A 635 7.22 -25.55 12.46
N SER A 636 6.32 -24.61 12.75
CA SER A 636 4.91 -24.67 12.35
C SER A 636 4.73 -24.32 10.87
N PHE A 637 3.76 -24.99 10.23
CA PHE A 637 3.33 -24.69 8.87
C PHE A 637 1.81 -24.69 8.73
N GLU A 638 1.28 -23.79 7.93
CA GLU A 638 -0.15 -23.59 7.72
C GLU A 638 -0.49 -23.67 6.23
N ARG A 639 -1.78 -23.87 5.92
CA ARG A 639 -2.25 -23.94 4.53
C ARG A 639 -2.08 -22.57 3.87
N TYR A 640 -1.37 -22.53 2.76
CA TYR A 640 -1.13 -21.31 2.01
C TYR A 640 -2.45 -20.81 1.37
N ILE A 641 -2.79 -19.55 1.62
CA ILE A 641 -3.93 -18.86 0.99
C ILE A 641 -3.35 -17.73 0.14
N ALA A 642 -3.46 -17.84 -1.18
CA ALA A 642 -3.04 -16.78 -2.09
C ALA A 642 -3.82 -15.48 -1.77
N PRO A 643 -3.15 -14.33 -1.60
CA PRO A 643 -3.83 -13.07 -1.38
C PRO A 643 -4.69 -12.72 -2.61
N LEU A 644 -5.99 -12.54 -2.39
CA LEU A 644 -6.95 -12.11 -3.41
C LEU A 644 -6.51 -10.76 -4.02
N PRO A 645 -6.46 -10.62 -5.36
CA PRO A 645 -6.18 -9.33 -5.97
C PRO A 645 -7.37 -8.35 -5.77
N ASN A 646 -7.15 -7.33 -4.94
CA ASN A 646 -7.89 -6.06 -4.81
C ASN A 646 -9.42 -6.10 -4.56
N GLN A 647 -9.81 -5.78 -3.31
CA GLN A 647 -10.91 -4.85 -3.07
C GLN A 647 -10.34 -3.56 -2.45
N VAL A 648 -10.12 -2.57 -3.32
CA VAL A 648 -9.96 -1.18 -2.92
C VAL A 648 -11.38 -0.63 -2.76
N ASN A 649 -11.82 -0.38 -1.52
CA ASN A 649 -12.69 0.75 -1.13
C ASN A 649 -13.13 0.59 0.34
N THR A 650 -12.33 1.13 1.25
CA THR A 650 -12.76 1.79 2.50
C THR A 650 -11.53 2.39 3.18
N PRO A 651 -11.51 3.68 3.54
CA PRO A 651 -10.37 4.31 4.19
C PRO A 651 -10.43 4.00 5.69
N ASN A 652 -10.04 2.79 6.08
CA ASN A 652 -9.70 2.49 7.48
C ASN A 652 -8.18 2.48 7.64
N ALA A 653 -7.68 3.65 8.02
CA ALA A 653 -6.27 3.98 8.18
C ALA A 653 -5.62 3.32 9.41
N LEU A 654 -5.72 1.99 9.56
CA LEU A 654 -5.04 1.26 10.65
C LEU A 654 -4.45 -0.11 10.26
N ALA A 655 -4.63 -0.61 9.02
CA ALA A 655 -4.14 -1.94 8.62
C ALA A 655 -3.08 -1.98 7.50
N GLN A 656 -2.68 -0.84 6.91
CA GLN A 656 -1.75 -0.79 5.75
C GLN A 656 -0.27 -0.48 6.09
N LYS A 657 0.21 -0.79 7.30
CA LYS A 657 1.63 -0.58 7.67
C LYS A 657 2.48 -1.82 7.91
N ALA A 658 1.91 -3.03 7.86
CA ALA A 658 2.67 -4.26 8.13
C ALA A 658 3.22 -4.98 6.87
N ALA A 659 2.78 -4.61 5.65
CA ALA A 659 3.14 -5.31 4.41
C ALA A 659 4.22 -4.60 3.59
N LEU A 660 5.19 -3.98 4.25
CA LEU A 660 6.37 -3.43 3.59
C LEU A 660 7.59 -4.02 4.27
N GLY A 661 8.28 -4.93 3.57
CA GLY A 661 9.68 -5.24 3.87
C GLY A 661 10.52 -3.95 3.90
N PRO A 662 11.81 -4.02 4.29
CA PRO A 662 12.63 -2.81 4.46
C PRO A 662 12.76 -2.09 3.12
N LYS A 663 11.82 -1.18 2.82
CA LYS A 663 12.04 -0.11 1.86
C LYS A 663 13.19 0.70 2.45
N ASP A 664 14.20 0.94 1.64
CA ASP A 664 15.24 1.93 1.92
C ASP A 664 14.57 3.28 2.20
N ASN A 665 14.20 3.52 3.46
CA ASN A 665 13.88 4.82 4.01
C ASN A 665 15.18 5.60 4.26
N ARG A 666 16.17 5.47 3.36
CA ARG A 666 17.38 6.26 3.42
C ARG A 666 17.05 7.62 2.84
N LEU A 667 17.21 8.65 3.66
CA LEU A 667 17.19 10.03 3.20
C LEU A 667 18.26 10.16 2.12
N LYS A 668 17.88 10.68 0.94
CA LYS A 668 18.84 10.92 -0.14
C LYS A 668 19.65 12.15 0.22
N PHE A 669 20.91 11.93 0.56
CA PHE A 669 21.88 13.00 0.76
C PHE A 669 22.69 13.19 -0.51
N SER A 670 22.79 14.43 -0.98
CA SER A 670 23.61 14.84 -2.12
C SER A 670 24.65 15.86 -1.68
N LEU A 671 25.90 15.64 -2.07
CA LEU A 671 26.96 16.63 -1.92
C LEU A 671 26.80 17.73 -2.98
N LEU A 672 26.65 18.97 -2.54
CA LEU A 672 26.62 20.15 -3.39
C LEU A 672 27.94 20.90 -3.22
N LEU A 673 28.71 20.98 -4.29
CA LEU A 673 29.98 21.71 -4.34
C LEU A 673 29.72 23.01 -5.09
N ASN A 674 29.87 24.14 -4.41
CA ASN A 674 29.77 25.45 -5.04
C ASN A 674 31.17 25.93 -5.40
N HIS A 675 31.41 26.20 -6.68
CA HIS A 675 32.69 26.65 -7.19
C HIS A 675 32.60 28.15 -7.55
N LYS A 676 33.67 28.88 -7.25
CA LYS A 676 33.86 30.27 -7.70
C LYS A 676 33.98 30.32 -9.23
N GLN A 677 33.83 31.51 -9.82
CA GLN A 677 34.01 31.71 -11.27
C GLN A 677 35.39 31.27 -11.79
N ASN A 678 36.42 31.27 -10.93
CA ASN A 678 37.77 30.77 -11.23
C ASN A 678 37.91 29.24 -11.09
N LYS A 679 36.80 28.49 -10.94
CA LYS A 679 36.72 27.04 -10.73
C LYS A 679 37.30 26.51 -9.42
N GLU A 680 37.78 27.39 -8.52
CA GLU A 680 38.14 26.98 -7.16
C GLU A 680 36.90 26.68 -6.34
N LEU A 681 36.98 25.68 -5.46
CA LEU A 681 35.90 25.33 -4.54
C LEU A 681 35.69 26.47 -3.53
N ASP A 682 34.48 27.02 -3.46
CA ASP A 682 34.09 28.05 -2.49
C ASP A 682 33.57 27.42 -1.20
N CYS A 683 32.58 26.53 -1.34
CA CYS A 683 31.94 25.87 -0.22
C CYS A 683 31.31 24.53 -0.62
N ALA A 684 31.26 23.60 0.32
CA ALA A 684 30.66 22.28 0.17
C ALA A 684 29.50 22.11 1.16
N TRP A 685 28.38 21.58 0.70
CA TRP A 685 27.14 21.43 1.45
C TRP A 685 26.62 20.01 1.28
N VAL A 686 25.93 19.47 2.28
CA VAL A 686 25.19 18.22 2.15
C VAL A 686 23.70 18.58 2.13
N ALA A 687 23.05 18.40 0.99
CA ALA A 687 21.61 18.56 0.85
C ALA A 687 20.90 17.23 1.08
N CYS A 688 19.75 17.26 1.76
CA CYS A 688 18.89 16.11 1.97
C CYS A 688 17.58 16.36 1.21
N ASP A 689 17.23 15.50 0.25
CA ASP A 689 15.96 15.63 -0.48
C ASP A 689 14.80 15.20 0.41
N ILE A 690 14.10 16.16 1.01
CA ILE A 690 12.90 15.90 1.82
C ILE A 690 11.66 16.06 0.91
N PRO A 691 10.74 15.08 0.87
CA PRO A 691 9.54 15.17 0.02
C PRO A 691 8.55 16.29 0.42
N LYS A 692 8.75 16.98 1.56
CA LYS A 692 7.96 18.15 2.00
C LYS A 692 8.84 19.16 2.74
N PRO A 693 8.96 20.43 2.30
CA PRO A 693 9.90 21.42 2.85
C PRO A 693 9.53 21.93 4.26
N ASN A 694 8.24 21.91 4.65
CA ASN A 694 7.77 22.43 5.95
C ASN A 694 7.55 21.34 7.03
N GLN A 695 7.90 20.07 6.76
CA GLN A 695 7.70 19.00 7.73
C GLN A 695 9.03 18.62 8.39
N PRO A 696 9.19 18.77 9.72
CA PRO A 696 10.41 18.35 10.39
C PRO A 696 10.62 16.84 10.19
N VAL A 697 11.84 16.46 9.81
CA VAL A 697 12.24 15.06 9.69
C VAL A 697 12.06 14.38 11.05
N ARG A 698 11.09 13.48 11.16
CA ARG A 698 10.92 12.65 12.36
C ARG A 698 11.74 11.40 12.20
N ARG A 699 12.52 11.03 13.23
CA ARG A 699 13.16 9.72 13.28
C ARG A 699 12.09 8.64 13.16
N THR A 700 12.36 7.58 12.39
CA THR A 700 11.52 6.38 12.31
C THR A 700 11.29 5.72 13.67
N SER A 701 12.18 5.94 14.65
CA SER A 701 11.97 5.50 16.04
C SER A 701 10.93 6.32 16.81
N SER A 702 10.61 7.54 16.36
CA SER A 702 9.55 8.36 16.97
C SER A 702 8.14 7.94 16.54
N THR A 703 8.02 7.06 15.55
CA THR A 703 6.75 6.42 15.21
C THR A 703 6.60 5.13 16.01
N LYS A 704 5.54 5.06 16.82
CA LYS A 704 5.13 3.84 17.56
C LYS A 704 5.17 2.62 16.63
N ARG A 705 6.26 1.85 16.61
CA ARG A 705 6.17 0.44 16.22
C ARG A 705 5.37 -0.20 17.34
N LYS A 706 4.15 -0.62 17.04
CA LYS A 706 3.46 -1.58 17.91
C LYS A 706 4.25 -2.88 17.75
N LEU A 707 5.14 -3.18 18.69
CA LEU A 707 5.50 -4.57 18.93
C LEU A 707 4.21 -5.24 19.43
N SER A 708 3.56 -6.01 18.58
CA SER A 708 2.50 -6.91 18.99
C SER A 708 3.14 -8.03 19.82
N PRO A 709 2.57 -8.42 20.97
CA PRO A 709 3.05 -9.60 21.68
C PRO A 709 3.05 -10.81 20.74
N SER A 710 4.11 -11.60 20.76
CA SER A 710 4.22 -12.84 20.00
C SER A 710 3.13 -13.82 20.46
N VAL A 711 2.03 -13.88 19.71
CA VAL A 711 1.00 -14.90 19.93
C VAL A 711 1.53 -16.20 19.36
N GLN A 712 1.47 -17.27 20.15
CA GLN A 712 1.85 -18.61 19.72
C GLN A 712 0.98 -19.05 18.54
N SER A 713 1.62 -19.45 17.43
CA SER A 713 0.92 -19.98 16.25
C SER A 713 0.30 -21.35 16.53
N ASP A 714 -0.59 -21.80 15.65
CA ASP A 714 -1.17 -23.14 15.74
C ASP A 714 -0.11 -24.19 15.35
N PHE A 715 0.53 -24.80 16.34
CA PHE A 715 1.53 -25.87 16.15
C PHE A 715 0.89 -27.24 15.83
N THR A 716 -0.40 -27.30 15.43
CA THR A 716 -1.07 -28.54 14.99
C THR A 716 -0.32 -29.23 13.84
N ASN A 717 0.22 -28.46 12.88
CA ASN A 717 1.09 -28.97 11.83
C ASN A 717 2.50 -28.41 12.04
N ALA A 718 3.42 -29.23 12.51
CA ALA A 718 4.80 -28.83 12.73
C ALA A 718 5.79 -29.94 12.33
N VAL A 719 6.94 -29.54 11.80
CA VAL A 719 8.12 -30.42 11.71
C VAL A 719 8.88 -30.31 13.01
N ALA A 720 9.24 -31.44 13.60
CA ALA A 720 9.81 -31.49 14.94
C ALA A 720 11.04 -32.39 15.02
N VAL A 721 11.85 -32.13 16.04
CA VAL A 721 12.93 -33.01 16.49
C VAL A 721 13.10 -32.82 18.00
N GLU A 722 13.53 -33.88 18.68
CA GLU A 722 13.63 -33.91 20.13
C GLU A 722 15.08 -34.17 20.58
N ASN A 723 15.42 -33.65 21.76
CA ASN A 723 16.66 -33.91 22.49
C ASN A 723 17.94 -33.65 21.66
N ILE A 724 18.10 -32.42 21.18
CA ILE A 724 19.29 -31.99 20.44
C ILE A 724 20.22 -31.17 21.31
N VAL A 725 21.51 -31.47 21.25
CA VAL A 725 22.58 -30.61 21.80
C VAL A 725 22.95 -29.57 20.74
N ILE A 726 22.72 -28.30 21.04
CA ILE A 726 23.08 -27.16 20.19
C ILE A 726 24.47 -26.67 20.60
N GLN A 727 25.37 -26.58 19.63
CA GLN A 727 26.73 -26.05 19.83
C GLN A 727 26.75 -24.51 19.73
N PRO A 728 27.71 -23.81 20.35
CA PRO A 728 27.93 -22.38 20.10
C PRO A 728 28.18 -22.09 18.60
N GLY A 729 27.59 -21.03 18.06
CA GLY A 729 27.74 -20.66 16.65
C GLY A 729 26.77 -21.39 15.71
N SER A 730 27.20 -21.71 14.49
CA SER A 730 26.31 -22.25 13.44
C SER A 730 25.93 -23.72 13.70
N ASN A 731 24.63 -24.00 13.71
CA ASN A 731 24.06 -25.34 13.82
C ASN A 731 23.17 -25.63 12.61
N VAL A 732 23.19 -26.89 12.17
CA VAL A 732 22.34 -27.41 11.09
C VAL A 732 21.52 -28.54 11.66
N ILE A 733 20.19 -28.38 11.67
CA ILE A 733 19.26 -29.34 12.27
C ILE A 733 18.24 -29.79 11.24
N GLU A 734 18.01 -31.10 11.17
CA GLU A 734 16.98 -31.70 10.32
C GLU A 734 15.73 -32.01 11.14
N LEU A 735 14.60 -31.42 10.75
CA LEU A 735 13.28 -31.61 11.33
C LEU A 735 12.47 -32.54 10.42
N LYS A 736 11.63 -33.40 11.00
CA LYS A 736 10.76 -34.30 10.21
C LYS A 736 9.32 -34.36 10.72
N THR A 737 8.37 -34.59 9.82
CA THR A 737 6.96 -34.93 10.15
C THR A 737 6.31 -35.68 9.00
N LYS A 738 5.12 -36.26 9.19
CA LYS A 738 4.36 -36.93 8.11
C LYS A 738 3.41 -35.97 7.41
N GLY A 739 3.49 -35.90 6.07
CA GLY A 739 2.64 -35.06 5.23
C GLY A 739 1.27 -35.68 4.95
N THR A 740 0.34 -35.58 5.90
CA THR A 740 -0.96 -36.29 5.82
C THR A 740 -2.02 -35.61 4.93
N ARG A 741 -1.91 -34.29 4.70
CA ARG A 741 -2.94 -33.48 4.03
C ARG A 741 -2.42 -32.86 2.72
N VAL A 742 -3.11 -33.14 1.63
CA VAL A 742 -2.84 -32.59 0.29
C VAL A 742 -3.13 -31.09 0.25
N GLY A 743 -2.20 -30.30 -0.31
CA GLY A 743 -2.32 -28.85 -0.43
C GLY A 743 -0.97 -28.15 -0.51
N GLN A 744 -1.03 -26.83 -0.67
CA GLN A 744 0.12 -25.94 -0.61
C GLN A 744 0.26 -25.39 0.82
N TRP A 745 1.48 -25.42 1.36
CA TRP A 745 1.78 -25.10 2.75
C TRP A 745 2.89 -24.05 2.86
N GLU A 746 2.84 -23.20 3.89
CA GLU A 746 3.87 -22.21 4.21
C GLU A 746 4.29 -22.29 5.67
N PHE A 747 5.58 -22.06 5.96
CA PHE A 747 6.08 -22.02 7.34
C PHE A 747 5.75 -20.69 8.01
N LYS A 748 5.42 -20.73 9.32
CA LYS A 748 4.98 -19.56 10.08
C LYS A 748 5.90 -19.18 11.23
N GLN A 749 6.18 -20.12 12.14
CA GLN A 749 6.87 -19.83 13.39
C GLN A 749 7.81 -20.97 13.81
N LEU A 750 8.98 -20.63 14.32
CA LEU A 750 9.93 -21.57 14.92
C LEU A 750 9.82 -21.47 16.46
N SER A 751 9.82 -22.63 17.13
CA SER A 751 9.83 -22.78 18.58
C SER A 751 10.96 -23.70 19.03
N LEU A 752 11.72 -23.29 20.05
CA LEU A 752 12.70 -24.12 20.74
C LEU A 752 12.32 -24.22 22.21
N ARG A 753 12.17 -25.43 22.75
CA ARG A 753 11.81 -25.66 24.15
C ARG A 753 12.99 -26.18 24.96
N MET A 754 13.28 -25.49 26.05
CA MET A 754 14.28 -25.88 27.06
C MET A 754 13.60 -25.96 28.42
N SER A 755 13.35 -27.17 28.91
CA SER A 755 12.57 -27.43 30.11
C SER A 755 11.17 -26.80 29.99
N GLN A 756 10.87 -25.80 30.83
CA GLN A 756 9.59 -25.08 30.86
C GLN A 756 9.65 -23.74 30.12
N LEU A 757 10.79 -23.38 29.52
CA LEU A 757 10.96 -22.14 28.77
C LEU A 757 10.92 -22.42 27.27
N GLU A 758 10.05 -21.72 26.56
CA GLU A 758 9.93 -21.80 25.10
C GLU A 758 10.46 -20.54 24.44
N PHE A 759 11.22 -20.67 23.36
CA PHE A 759 11.74 -19.56 22.56
C PHE A 759 10.99 -19.50 21.25
N LEU A 760 10.22 -18.43 21.04
CA LEU A 760 9.37 -18.26 19.85
C LEU A 760 9.93 -17.19 18.92
N SER A 761 9.99 -17.49 17.62
CA SER A 761 10.27 -16.47 16.60
C SER A 761 9.09 -15.50 16.48
N GLU A 762 9.34 -14.20 16.40
CA GLU A 762 8.27 -13.22 16.07
C GLU A 762 7.86 -13.36 14.59
N HIS A 763 8.84 -13.48 13.70
CA HIS A 763 8.66 -13.72 12.27
C HIS A 763 9.82 -14.56 11.73
N LEU A 764 9.58 -15.43 10.76
CA LEU A 764 10.68 -16.10 10.07
C LEU A 764 11.50 -15.05 9.29
N PRO A 765 12.80 -14.88 9.59
CA PRO A 765 13.61 -13.82 8.96
C PRO A 765 13.91 -14.11 7.48
N VAL A 766 13.68 -15.35 7.04
CA VAL A 766 13.90 -15.81 5.67
C VAL A 766 12.55 -16.11 5.02
N LYS A 767 12.31 -15.53 3.84
CA LYS A 767 11.15 -15.92 3.02
C LYS A 767 11.38 -17.33 2.47
N VAL A 768 10.67 -18.30 3.04
CA VAL A 768 10.67 -19.69 2.54
C VAL A 768 9.56 -19.82 1.49
N PRO A 769 9.85 -20.32 0.28
CA PRO A 769 8.80 -20.58 -0.70
C PRO A 769 7.83 -21.65 -0.18
N PRO A 770 6.54 -21.57 -0.54
CA PRO A 770 5.60 -22.62 -0.17
C PRO A 770 6.01 -23.97 -0.77
N PHE A 771 5.56 -25.05 -0.13
CA PHE A 771 5.78 -26.42 -0.58
C PHE A 771 4.46 -27.15 -0.78
N ASP A 772 4.44 -28.10 -1.70
CA ASP A 772 3.24 -28.81 -2.12
C ASP A 772 3.29 -30.28 -1.68
N ILE A 773 2.19 -30.74 -1.08
CA ILE A 773 1.92 -32.16 -0.80
C ILE A 773 0.89 -32.63 -1.83
N THR A 774 1.20 -33.65 -2.63
CA THR A 774 0.40 -34.12 -3.78
C THR A 774 0.11 -35.63 -3.74
N ALA A 775 -0.92 -36.07 -4.47
CA ALA A 775 -1.26 -37.48 -4.70
C ALA A 775 -1.59 -37.72 -6.20
N LYS A 776 -1.03 -38.75 -6.84
CA LYS A 776 -1.24 -39.08 -8.27
C LYS A 776 -2.07 -40.36 -8.42
N PRO A 777 -3.27 -40.33 -9.03
CA PRO A 777 -4.12 -41.52 -9.18
C PRO A 777 -3.54 -42.52 -10.19
N ALA A 778 -3.81 -43.81 -9.99
CA ALA A 778 -3.49 -44.88 -10.94
C ALA A 778 -4.52 -44.91 -12.09
N THR A 779 -4.07 -45.11 -13.34
CA THR A 779 -4.92 -45.05 -14.54
C THR A 779 -4.62 -46.19 -15.51
N ALA A 780 -5.65 -46.72 -16.18
CA ALA A 780 -5.51 -47.65 -17.30
C ALA A 780 -6.33 -47.15 -18.49
N VAL A 781 -5.72 -47.07 -19.67
CA VAL A 781 -6.32 -46.52 -20.89
C VAL A 781 -6.06 -47.47 -22.06
N LEU A 782 -7.10 -47.72 -22.87
CA LEU A 782 -7.02 -48.54 -24.06
C LEU A 782 -6.82 -47.64 -25.30
N ASN A 783 -5.68 -47.78 -25.97
CA ASN A 783 -5.30 -47.01 -27.14
C ASN A 783 -5.45 -47.87 -28.40
N PHE A 784 -6.27 -47.41 -29.35
CA PHE A 784 -6.53 -48.10 -30.62
C PHE A 784 -6.76 -47.07 -31.74
N LYS A 785 -6.51 -47.48 -32.99
CA LYS A 785 -6.83 -46.71 -34.20
C LYS A 785 -8.19 -47.17 -34.75
N THR A 786 -8.66 -46.60 -35.85
CA THR A 786 -9.84 -47.09 -36.58
C THR A 786 -9.69 -48.58 -36.88
N LEU A 787 -10.60 -49.39 -36.37
CA LEU A 787 -10.52 -50.84 -36.51
C LEU A 787 -11.36 -51.32 -37.71
N ILE A 788 -10.89 -52.38 -38.35
CA ILE A 788 -11.55 -53.01 -39.52
C ILE A 788 -12.09 -54.39 -39.15
N ALA A 789 -13.36 -54.68 -39.44
CA ALA A 789 -13.95 -56.00 -39.23
C ALA A 789 -13.32 -57.04 -40.18
N GLY A 790 -13.07 -58.24 -39.68
CA GLY A 790 -12.56 -59.38 -40.44
C GLY A 790 -11.04 -59.59 -40.39
N ILE A 791 -10.28 -58.68 -39.78
CA ILE A 791 -8.82 -58.70 -39.75
C ILE A 791 -8.33 -58.49 -38.31
N GLU A 792 -7.29 -59.24 -37.94
CA GLU A 792 -6.61 -59.10 -36.64
C GLU A 792 -5.87 -57.77 -36.59
N GLN A 793 -6.10 -56.97 -35.54
CA GLN A 793 -5.47 -55.65 -35.39
C GLN A 793 -4.90 -55.43 -33.99
N PRO A 794 -3.73 -54.77 -33.87
CA PRO A 794 -3.11 -54.50 -32.59
C PRO A 794 -3.77 -53.31 -31.88
N ILE A 795 -3.97 -53.42 -30.57
CA ILE A 795 -4.34 -52.34 -29.66
C ILE A 795 -3.36 -52.32 -28.47
N ARG A 796 -3.31 -51.22 -27.71
CA ARG A 796 -2.40 -51.10 -26.55
C ARG A 796 -3.16 -50.75 -25.29
N LEU A 797 -2.94 -51.51 -24.22
CA LEU A 797 -3.39 -51.15 -22.88
C LEU A 797 -2.24 -50.43 -22.16
N HIS A 798 -2.39 -49.13 -21.94
CA HIS A 798 -1.43 -48.31 -21.18
C HIS A 798 -1.85 -48.26 -19.71
N VAL A 799 -0.95 -48.64 -18.80
CA VAL A 799 -1.19 -48.66 -17.35
C VAL A 799 -0.18 -47.77 -16.65
N SER A 800 -0.65 -46.83 -15.82
CA SER A 800 0.17 -45.95 -14.97
C SER A 800 -0.17 -46.18 -13.51
N GLY A 801 0.82 -46.56 -12.71
CA GLY A 801 0.63 -47.02 -11.32
C GLY A 801 0.31 -45.93 -10.30
N GLY A 802 0.57 -44.66 -10.62
CA GLY A 802 0.38 -43.55 -9.67
C GLY A 802 1.02 -43.82 -8.30
N SER A 803 0.40 -43.36 -7.23
CA SER A 803 0.81 -43.65 -5.84
C SER A 803 0.19 -44.92 -5.24
N PHE A 804 -0.37 -45.81 -6.08
CA PHE A 804 -1.01 -47.06 -5.60
C PHE A 804 0.05 -48.14 -5.35
N ILE A 805 -0.17 -48.97 -4.31
CA ILE A 805 0.70 -50.13 -3.98
C ILE A 805 0.03 -51.40 -4.52
N PHE A 806 0.70 -52.10 -5.44
CA PHE A 806 0.14 -53.25 -6.15
C PHE A 806 0.42 -54.58 -5.42
N PRO A 807 -0.59 -55.44 -5.24
CA PRO A 807 -0.37 -56.84 -4.87
C PRO A 807 0.43 -57.60 -5.95
N PRO A 808 1.23 -58.61 -5.58
CA PRO A 808 2.05 -59.38 -6.53
C PRO A 808 1.22 -60.16 -7.58
N ASP A 809 -0.06 -60.41 -7.32
CA ASP A 809 -1.02 -61.10 -8.17
C ASP A 809 -2.01 -60.16 -8.88
N ALA A 810 -1.74 -58.85 -8.88
CA ALA A 810 -2.61 -57.86 -9.52
C ALA A 810 -2.84 -58.17 -11.01
N LYS A 811 -4.10 -58.14 -11.45
CA LYS A 811 -4.52 -58.39 -12.83
C LYS A 811 -5.60 -57.41 -13.28
N ILE A 812 -5.59 -57.07 -14.57
CA ILE A 812 -6.64 -56.27 -15.22
C ILE A 812 -7.50 -57.22 -16.07
N THR A 813 -8.81 -57.17 -15.92
CA THR A 813 -9.75 -58.00 -16.70
C THR A 813 -10.43 -57.16 -17.78
N LEU A 814 -10.37 -57.63 -19.03
CA LEU A 814 -11.02 -57.03 -20.21
C LEU A 814 -12.13 -57.97 -20.70
N LYS A 815 -13.39 -57.54 -20.65
CA LYS A 815 -14.54 -58.32 -21.15
C LYS A 815 -15.06 -57.74 -22.47
N CYS A 816 -15.14 -58.54 -23.51
CA CYS A 816 -15.57 -58.14 -24.85
C CYS A 816 -17.08 -58.31 -25.04
N SER A 817 -17.69 -57.41 -25.79
CA SER A 817 -19.07 -57.58 -26.31
C SER A 817 -19.18 -58.75 -27.31
N LYS A 818 -20.40 -59.20 -27.60
CA LYS A 818 -20.68 -60.33 -28.51
C LYS A 818 -19.99 -60.14 -29.88
N ASN A 819 -19.35 -61.20 -30.40
CA ASN A 819 -18.59 -61.23 -31.67
C ASN A 819 -17.29 -60.39 -31.70
N LEU A 820 -16.87 -59.82 -30.57
CA LEU A 820 -15.53 -59.26 -30.39
C LEU A 820 -14.69 -60.24 -29.57
N ARG A 821 -13.47 -60.52 -30.03
CA ARG A 821 -12.53 -61.41 -29.34
C ARG A 821 -11.15 -60.75 -29.26
N MET A 822 -10.39 -61.05 -28.22
CA MET A 822 -9.09 -60.43 -27.93
C MET A 822 -8.05 -61.44 -27.43
N ARG A 823 -6.77 -61.15 -27.65
CA ARG A 823 -5.66 -61.92 -27.07
C ARG A 823 -4.48 -61.02 -26.70
N MET A 824 -3.59 -61.51 -25.84
CA MET A 824 -2.28 -60.88 -25.63
C MET A 824 -1.35 -61.19 -26.81
N GLN A 825 -0.56 -60.22 -27.24
CA GLN A 825 0.41 -60.44 -28.31
C GLN A 825 1.62 -61.24 -27.78
N ASN A 826 1.71 -62.52 -28.13
CA ASN A 826 2.87 -63.36 -27.77
C ASN A 826 4.08 -63.01 -28.65
N ARG A 827 5.17 -62.53 -28.05
CA ARG A 827 6.46 -62.29 -28.73
C ARG A 827 7.27 -63.56 -29.03
N SER A 828 6.82 -64.73 -28.60
CA SER A 828 7.56 -66.00 -28.72
C SER A 828 6.86 -66.98 -29.67
N ARG A 829 6.97 -66.72 -30.98
CA ARG A 829 6.62 -67.67 -32.06
C ARG A 829 7.65 -67.60 -33.20
N GLU A 830 8.93 -67.51 -32.88
CA GLU A 830 10.01 -67.69 -33.87
C GLU A 830 10.69 -69.07 -33.80
N GLU A 831 10.37 -69.92 -32.82
CA GLU A 831 10.95 -71.27 -32.71
C GLU A 831 9.83 -72.29 -32.46
N ASP A 832 9.22 -72.76 -33.55
CA ASP A 832 8.60 -74.09 -33.75
C ASP A 832 7.65 -74.01 -34.95
N SER A 833 8.23 -73.93 -36.14
CA SER A 833 7.50 -74.12 -37.40
C SER A 833 7.59 -75.58 -37.82
N ASP A 834 6.83 -76.44 -37.15
CA ASP A 834 6.58 -77.79 -37.66
C ASP A 834 5.54 -77.68 -38.79
N THR A 835 6.05 -77.75 -40.01
CA THR A 835 5.43 -77.36 -41.29
C THR A 835 4.45 -78.40 -41.85
N ASN A 836 3.54 -78.94 -41.03
CA ASN A 836 2.54 -79.92 -41.53
C ASN A 836 1.19 -79.89 -40.78
N LYS A 837 0.56 -78.72 -40.69
CA LYS A 837 -0.90 -78.62 -40.49
C LYS A 837 -1.50 -77.62 -41.46
N GLU A 838 -2.24 -78.11 -42.46
CA GLU A 838 -3.15 -77.28 -43.25
C GLU A 838 -4.23 -76.73 -42.30
N ASN A 839 -4.20 -75.42 -42.06
CA ASN A 839 -5.02 -74.65 -41.11
C ASN A 839 -4.80 -74.94 -39.60
N PRO A 840 -3.77 -74.35 -38.96
CA PRO A 840 -3.86 -74.12 -37.52
C PRO A 840 -5.00 -73.13 -37.28
N ASP A 841 -5.96 -73.49 -36.43
CA ASP A 841 -7.12 -72.66 -36.06
C ASP A 841 -6.63 -71.48 -35.18
N GLU A 842 -5.90 -70.52 -35.77
CA GLU A 842 -5.31 -69.36 -35.09
C GLU A 842 -6.38 -68.52 -34.37
N ASP A 843 -7.62 -68.55 -34.87
CA ASP A 843 -8.77 -67.84 -34.31
C ASP A 843 -9.24 -68.42 -32.95
N ALA A 844 -8.84 -69.67 -32.60
CA ALA A 844 -9.15 -70.28 -31.30
C ALA A 844 -8.39 -69.64 -30.13
N SER A 845 -7.31 -68.90 -30.41
CA SER A 845 -6.51 -68.20 -29.39
C SER A 845 -7.11 -66.87 -28.91
N PHE A 846 -8.20 -66.40 -29.54
CA PHE A 846 -8.88 -65.18 -29.14
C PHE A 846 -10.02 -65.48 -28.15
N GLU A 847 -10.00 -64.80 -27.00
CA GLU A 847 -10.95 -64.99 -25.91
C GLU A 847 -11.94 -63.81 -25.83
N SER A 848 -13.15 -64.07 -25.30
CA SER A 848 -14.12 -63.01 -24.99
C SER A 848 -13.84 -62.31 -23.66
N VAL A 849 -13.05 -62.92 -22.77
CA VAL A 849 -12.65 -62.34 -21.48
C VAL A 849 -11.16 -62.58 -21.28
N LEU A 850 -10.35 -61.51 -21.34
CA LEU A 850 -8.90 -61.58 -21.23
C LEU A 850 -8.44 -61.07 -19.86
N ASN A 851 -7.60 -61.85 -19.18
CA ASN A 851 -6.95 -61.45 -17.92
C ASN A 851 -5.48 -61.08 -18.16
N VAL A 852 -5.12 -59.82 -17.91
CA VAL A 852 -3.79 -59.27 -18.13
C VAL A 852 -3.05 -59.15 -16.79
N PRO A 853 -2.00 -59.95 -16.52
CA PRO A 853 -1.26 -59.90 -15.26
C PRO A 853 -0.30 -58.69 -15.20
N LEU A 854 -0.28 -57.98 -14.06
CA LEU A 854 0.63 -56.86 -13.77
C LEU A 854 1.84 -57.34 -12.95
N LEU A 855 2.64 -58.24 -13.52
CA LEU A 855 3.80 -58.84 -12.85
C LEU A 855 4.78 -57.77 -12.36
N ASN A 856 5.09 -57.76 -11.06
CA ASN A 856 6.06 -56.88 -10.39
C ASN A 856 5.88 -55.37 -10.69
N PHE A 857 4.64 -54.88 -10.81
CA PHE A 857 4.36 -53.48 -11.16
C PHE A 857 4.58 -52.54 -9.97
N LYS A 858 5.50 -51.59 -10.09
CA LYS A 858 5.88 -50.65 -9.01
C LYS A 858 4.99 -49.40 -9.00
N SER A 859 4.90 -48.73 -7.86
CA SER A 859 4.31 -47.38 -7.79
C SER A 859 5.05 -46.44 -8.75
N PHE A 860 4.29 -45.60 -9.45
CA PHE A 860 4.74 -44.70 -10.52
C PHE A 860 5.36 -45.37 -11.76
N GLU A 861 5.28 -46.69 -11.91
CA GLU A 861 5.65 -47.37 -13.15
C GLU A 861 4.60 -47.12 -14.24
N GLU A 862 5.04 -46.99 -15.48
CA GLU A 862 4.18 -46.93 -16.67
C GLU A 862 4.52 -48.12 -17.59
N ARG A 863 3.50 -48.86 -18.03
CA ARG A 863 3.68 -50.05 -18.88
C ARG A 863 2.65 -50.10 -20.00
N ASP A 864 3.16 -50.27 -21.21
CA ASP A 864 2.37 -50.51 -22.41
C ASP A 864 2.26 -52.00 -22.69
N ILE A 865 1.04 -52.54 -22.68
CA ILE A 865 0.77 -53.96 -22.90
C ILE A 865 0.14 -54.13 -24.30
N PRO A 866 0.81 -54.81 -25.23
CA PRO A 866 0.28 -55.04 -26.58
C PRO A 866 -0.77 -56.15 -26.58
N LEU A 867 -1.93 -55.87 -27.18
CA LEU A 867 -3.06 -56.78 -27.34
C LEU A 867 -3.48 -56.83 -28.81
N GLU A 868 -4.21 -57.86 -29.22
CA GLU A 868 -4.77 -57.99 -30.56
C GLU A 868 -6.28 -58.23 -30.47
N VAL A 869 -7.03 -57.67 -31.42
CA VAL A 869 -8.50 -57.76 -31.48
C VAL A 869 -8.98 -58.27 -32.83
N LEU A 870 -10.09 -59.01 -32.81
CA LEU A 870 -10.73 -59.57 -34.00
C LEU A 870 -12.26 -59.52 -33.85
N THR A 871 -12.94 -59.14 -34.93
CA THR A 871 -14.40 -59.28 -35.07
C THR A 871 -14.75 -59.80 -36.46
N ASP A 872 -15.88 -60.49 -36.58
CA ASP A 872 -16.29 -61.13 -37.83
C ASP A 872 -16.88 -60.10 -38.82
N MET A 873 -16.74 -60.34 -40.14
CA MET A 873 -17.28 -59.43 -41.16
C MET A 873 -18.80 -59.58 -41.31
N PRO A 874 -19.55 -58.47 -41.37
CA PRO A 874 -20.99 -58.53 -41.57
C PRO A 874 -21.37 -58.91 -43.02
N GLY A 875 -22.28 -59.86 -43.17
CA GLY A 875 -22.73 -60.37 -44.47
C GLY A 875 -23.81 -59.55 -45.20
N ARG A 876 -24.06 -58.29 -44.85
CA ARG A 876 -25.11 -57.46 -45.50
C ARG A 876 -24.68 -56.00 -45.56
N LYS A 877 -25.27 -55.25 -46.50
CA LYS A 877 -25.12 -53.79 -46.62
C LYS A 877 -25.46 -53.11 -45.28
N LEU A 878 -24.43 -52.60 -44.61
CA LEU A 878 -24.56 -51.83 -43.37
C LEU A 878 -24.31 -50.36 -43.65
N THR A 879 -25.26 -49.52 -43.29
CA THR A 879 -25.13 -48.06 -43.38
C THR A 879 -24.39 -47.46 -42.18
N LYS A 880 -23.95 -48.28 -41.20
CA LYS A 880 -23.33 -47.85 -39.93
C LYS A 880 -22.13 -48.73 -39.56
N PRO A 881 -21.11 -48.19 -38.87
CA PRO A 881 -20.00 -48.99 -38.33
C PRO A 881 -20.49 -49.98 -37.27
N LEU A 882 -19.80 -51.11 -37.10
CA LEU A 882 -20.08 -52.11 -36.07
C LEU A 882 -19.65 -51.57 -34.71
N GLN A 883 -20.62 -51.34 -33.82
CA GLN A 883 -20.37 -50.86 -32.47
C GLN A 883 -20.21 -52.04 -31.49
N HIS A 884 -19.06 -52.09 -30.85
CA HIS A 884 -18.70 -53.02 -29.79
C HIS A 884 -18.33 -52.25 -28.52
N HIS A 885 -18.18 -52.95 -27.40
CA HIS A 885 -17.64 -52.37 -26.18
C HIS A 885 -16.72 -53.37 -25.47
N ILE A 886 -15.74 -52.82 -24.76
CA ILE A 886 -14.87 -53.56 -23.85
C ILE A 886 -15.08 -53.03 -22.43
N THR A 887 -15.38 -53.92 -21.49
CA THR A 887 -15.46 -53.58 -20.07
C THR A 887 -14.12 -53.83 -19.40
N LEU A 888 -13.48 -52.76 -18.92
CA LEU A 888 -12.19 -52.74 -18.23
C LEU A 888 -12.41 -52.76 -16.70
N SER A 889 -11.89 -53.78 -16.03
CA SER A 889 -11.89 -53.91 -14.57
C SER A 889 -10.45 -53.86 -14.04
N CYS A 890 -10.16 -52.88 -13.19
CA CYS A 890 -8.81 -52.63 -12.64
C CYS A 890 -8.76 -52.93 -11.13
N PRO A 891 -7.63 -53.45 -10.60
CA PRO A 891 -7.52 -53.84 -9.19
C PRO A 891 -7.56 -52.66 -8.19
N TRP A 892 -7.28 -51.43 -8.63
CA TRP A 892 -7.32 -50.21 -7.80
C TRP A 892 -8.66 -49.45 -7.86
N SER A 893 -9.65 -49.94 -8.62
CA SER A 893 -10.96 -49.31 -8.79
C SER A 893 -12.07 -50.31 -8.54
N ARG A 894 -13.12 -49.90 -7.83
CA ARG A 894 -14.37 -50.70 -7.70
C ARG A 894 -15.31 -50.51 -8.89
N ASN A 895 -15.06 -49.51 -9.74
CA ASN A 895 -15.89 -49.20 -10.89
C ASN A 895 -15.33 -49.89 -12.14
N GLU A 896 -16.19 -50.63 -12.86
CA GLU A 896 -15.90 -51.14 -14.20
C GLU A 896 -16.06 -50.00 -15.23
N LEU A 897 -15.11 -49.85 -16.15
CA LEU A 897 -15.14 -48.82 -17.20
C LEU A 897 -15.54 -49.46 -18.54
N GLN A 898 -16.62 -48.98 -19.16
CA GLN A 898 -17.06 -49.46 -20.47
C GLN A 898 -16.49 -48.57 -21.59
N ILE A 899 -15.66 -49.15 -22.45
CA ILE A 899 -14.97 -48.46 -23.55
C ILE A 899 -15.67 -48.84 -24.86
N PRO A 900 -16.35 -47.89 -25.55
CA PRO A 900 -16.96 -48.15 -26.86
C PRO A 900 -15.89 -48.26 -27.95
N ILE A 901 -16.07 -49.20 -28.87
CA ILE A 901 -15.15 -49.48 -29.99
C ILE A 901 -15.94 -49.66 -31.27
N GLU A 902 -15.49 -49.05 -32.36
CA GLU A 902 -16.15 -49.11 -33.66
C GLU A 902 -15.29 -49.81 -34.71
N PHE A 903 -15.89 -50.73 -35.46
CA PHE A 903 -15.27 -51.45 -36.57
C PHE A 903 -15.91 -51.08 -37.91
N GLN A 904 -15.09 -50.76 -38.90
CA GLN A 904 -15.52 -50.54 -40.27
C GLN A 904 -15.49 -51.85 -41.06
N PRO A 905 -16.46 -52.12 -41.94
CA PRO A 905 -16.44 -53.33 -42.77
C PRO A 905 -15.30 -53.28 -43.81
N ALA A 906 -14.63 -54.41 -44.03
CA ALA A 906 -13.54 -54.50 -45.03
C ALA A 906 -14.04 -54.58 -46.48
N ILE A 907 -15.19 -55.25 -46.69
CA ILE A 907 -15.84 -55.41 -48.00
C ILE A 907 -17.36 -55.28 -47.86
N GLU A 908 -18.01 -54.85 -48.94
CA GLU A 908 -19.48 -54.80 -49.07
C GLU A 908 -19.90 -55.64 -50.28
N ALA A 909 -21.02 -56.37 -50.18
CA ALA A 909 -21.62 -57.06 -51.32
C ALA A 909 -23.06 -56.62 -51.57
N SER A 910 -23.42 -56.43 -52.84
CA SER A 910 -24.78 -56.10 -53.30
C SER A 910 -25.13 -56.90 -54.56
N CYS A 911 -26.40 -56.97 -54.92
CA CYS A 911 -26.88 -57.75 -56.07
C CYS A 911 -27.79 -56.90 -56.96
N HIS A 912 -27.58 -56.96 -58.29
CA HIS A 912 -28.37 -56.28 -59.31
C HIS A 912 -28.89 -57.28 -60.34
N LEU A 913 -30.10 -57.05 -60.84
CA LEU A 913 -30.74 -57.89 -61.84
C LEU A 913 -30.84 -57.17 -63.19
N HIS A 914 -30.34 -57.80 -64.25
CA HIS A 914 -30.35 -57.32 -65.63
C HIS A 914 -31.23 -58.20 -66.52
N THR A 915 -31.77 -57.60 -67.58
CA THR A 915 -32.74 -58.24 -68.49
C THR A 915 -32.34 -58.04 -69.94
N CYS A 916 -32.33 -59.12 -70.73
CA CYS A 916 -32.22 -59.08 -72.19
C CYS A 916 -33.37 -59.89 -72.81
N GLY A 917 -34.36 -59.23 -73.41
CA GLY A 917 -35.59 -59.91 -73.82
C GLY A 917 -36.26 -60.58 -72.63
N THR A 918 -36.35 -61.91 -72.63
CA THR A 918 -36.87 -62.71 -71.51
C THR A 918 -35.79 -63.29 -70.60
N GLN A 919 -34.52 -63.31 -71.02
CA GLN A 919 -33.39 -63.82 -70.24
C GLN A 919 -33.05 -62.90 -69.05
N LYS A 920 -32.56 -63.48 -67.97
CA LYS A 920 -32.24 -62.78 -66.71
C LYS A 920 -30.80 -63.03 -66.31
N PHE A 921 -30.11 -61.97 -65.91
CA PHE A 921 -28.72 -62.02 -65.48
C PHE A 921 -28.58 -61.36 -64.11
N MET A 922 -28.05 -62.11 -63.14
CA MET A 922 -27.76 -61.65 -61.80
C MET A 922 -26.30 -61.21 -61.70
N GLN A 923 -26.09 -59.97 -61.30
CA GLN A 923 -24.78 -59.39 -61.07
C GLN A 923 -24.56 -59.20 -59.56
N VAL A 924 -23.67 -59.98 -58.97
CA VAL A 924 -23.19 -59.75 -57.60
C VAL A 924 -22.01 -58.79 -57.66
N ILE A 925 -22.10 -57.69 -56.92
CA ILE A 925 -21.14 -56.60 -56.86
C ILE A 925 -20.45 -56.65 -55.51
N VAL A 926 -19.16 -56.98 -55.47
CA VAL A 926 -18.34 -56.93 -54.26
C VAL A 926 -17.42 -55.72 -54.33
N ARG A 927 -17.52 -54.82 -53.36
CA ARG A 927 -16.76 -53.57 -53.30
C ARG A 927 -15.76 -53.62 -52.15
N GLY A 928 -14.50 -53.29 -52.45
CA GLY A 928 -13.47 -53.08 -51.44
C GLY A 928 -13.64 -51.74 -50.74
N LEU A 929 -13.57 -51.77 -49.41
CA LEU A 929 -13.66 -50.59 -48.55
C LEU A 929 -12.28 -50.24 -48.00
N GLU A 930 -12.01 -50.44 -46.72
CA GLU A 930 -10.76 -49.94 -46.12
C GLU A 930 -9.61 -50.95 -46.11
N ALA A 931 -9.87 -52.24 -46.31
CA ALA A 931 -8.84 -53.28 -46.27
C ALA A 931 -8.35 -53.74 -47.64
N HIS A 932 -7.15 -54.29 -47.65
CA HIS A 932 -6.55 -54.96 -48.80
C HIS A 932 -6.60 -56.48 -48.59
N LEU A 933 -7.44 -57.17 -49.36
CA LEU A 933 -7.76 -58.58 -49.17
C LEU A 933 -7.61 -59.38 -50.48
N TYR A 934 -7.38 -60.68 -50.38
CA TYR A 934 -7.59 -61.63 -51.48
C TYR A 934 -8.95 -62.28 -51.35
N LEU A 935 -9.72 -62.34 -52.43
CA LEU A 935 -10.95 -63.12 -52.55
C LEU A 935 -10.69 -64.38 -53.38
N THR A 936 -11.20 -65.52 -52.89
CA THR A 936 -11.11 -66.82 -53.54
C THR A 936 -12.42 -67.60 -53.41
N GLU A 937 -12.64 -68.54 -54.34
CA GLU A 937 -13.79 -69.46 -54.31
C GLU A 937 -15.16 -68.75 -54.26
N ALA A 938 -15.35 -67.72 -55.08
CA ALA A 938 -16.63 -67.02 -55.19
C ALA A 938 -17.68 -67.95 -55.83
N ARG A 939 -18.78 -68.18 -55.11
CA ARG A 939 -19.87 -69.05 -55.53
C ARG A 939 -21.21 -68.48 -55.09
N VAL A 940 -22.25 -68.70 -55.90
CA VAL A 940 -23.63 -68.42 -55.50
C VAL A 940 -24.39 -69.73 -55.40
N ARG A 941 -25.14 -69.90 -54.31
CA ARG A 941 -26.10 -71.00 -54.13
C ARG A 941 -27.52 -70.46 -54.16
N CYS A 942 -28.41 -71.18 -54.83
CA CYS A 942 -29.85 -70.92 -54.81
C CYS A 942 -30.52 -72.21 -54.32
N ASP A 943 -31.31 -72.11 -53.26
CA ASP A 943 -31.99 -73.27 -52.65
C ASP A 943 -33.46 -73.37 -53.12
N VAL A 944 -33.85 -72.63 -54.16
CA VAL A 944 -35.22 -72.59 -54.69
C VAL A 944 -35.38 -73.63 -55.82
N PRO A 945 -36.32 -74.60 -55.71
CA PRO A 945 -36.55 -75.60 -56.76
C PRO A 945 -37.07 -74.96 -58.06
N GLY A 946 -36.64 -75.47 -59.22
CA GLY A 946 -37.03 -74.97 -60.55
C GLY A 946 -36.21 -73.78 -61.08
N VAL A 947 -35.22 -73.29 -60.31
CA VAL A 947 -34.31 -72.21 -60.72
C VAL A 947 -32.89 -72.76 -60.89
N ARG A 948 -32.35 -72.67 -62.11
CA ARG A 948 -30.95 -73.00 -62.41
C ARG A 948 -30.14 -71.71 -62.58
N LEU A 949 -29.03 -71.62 -61.84
CA LEU A 949 -28.04 -70.56 -62.00
C LEU A 949 -26.86 -71.08 -62.84
N ILE A 950 -26.57 -70.40 -63.95
CA ILE A 950 -25.38 -70.66 -64.76
C ILE A 950 -24.34 -69.61 -64.43
N ASP A 951 -23.16 -70.05 -63.99
CA ASP A 951 -22.02 -69.18 -63.77
C ASP A 951 -21.44 -68.72 -65.11
N LEU A 952 -21.45 -67.40 -65.34
CA LEU A 952 -20.89 -66.78 -66.56
C LEU A 952 -19.50 -66.18 -66.31
N ASN A 953 -18.91 -66.40 -65.13
CA ASN A 953 -17.59 -65.89 -64.79
C ASN A 953 -16.47 -66.73 -65.44
N PRO A 954 -15.28 -66.15 -65.68
CA PRO A 954 -14.14 -66.89 -66.25
C PRO A 954 -13.74 -68.12 -65.41
N VAL A 955 -13.46 -69.25 -66.09
CA VAL A 955 -13.17 -70.56 -65.45
C VAL A 955 -11.87 -70.54 -64.62
N THR A 956 -10.90 -69.71 -65.00
CA THR A 956 -9.68 -69.47 -64.22
C THR A 956 -9.94 -68.44 -63.11
N GLN A 957 -10.56 -68.86 -62.01
CA GLN A 957 -10.70 -68.00 -60.82
C GLN A 957 -9.34 -67.87 -60.11
N GLN A 958 -8.44 -67.03 -60.64
CA GLN A 958 -7.24 -66.61 -59.93
C GLN A 958 -7.64 -65.84 -58.66
N LYS A 959 -6.74 -65.77 -57.66
CA LYS A 959 -6.93 -64.95 -56.45
C LYS A 959 -7.22 -63.50 -56.87
N ILE A 960 -8.38 -62.97 -56.47
CA ILE A 960 -8.80 -61.60 -56.81
C ILE A 960 -8.37 -60.69 -55.68
N GLU A 961 -7.45 -59.76 -55.94
CA GLU A 961 -7.09 -58.72 -54.99
C GLU A 961 -8.19 -57.65 -54.94
N ILE A 962 -8.68 -57.31 -53.75
CA ILE A 962 -9.72 -56.30 -53.53
C ILE A 962 -9.25 -55.25 -52.52
N TYR A 963 -9.37 -53.97 -52.90
CA TYR A 963 -8.98 -52.80 -52.11
C TYR A 963 -9.97 -51.65 -52.28
N LYS A 964 -9.76 -50.59 -51.49
CA LYS A 964 -10.50 -49.34 -51.56
C LYS A 964 -10.67 -48.86 -52.99
N SER A 965 -11.92 -48.71 -53.42
CA SER A 965 -12.36 -48.31 -54.78
C SER A 965 -12.46 -49.39 -55.85
N LEU A 966 -11.88 -50.58 -55.64
CA LEU A 966 -12.06 -51.70 -56.56
C LEU A 966 -13.46 -52.31 -56.37
N THR A 967 -14.14 -52.55 -57.49
CA THR A 967 -15.44 -53.22 -57.52
C THR A 967 -15.33 -54.44 -58.43
N VAL A 968 -15.61 -55.61 -57.88
CA VAL A 968 -15.59 -56.89 -58.57
C VAL A 968 -17.01 -57.30 -58.89
N PHE A 969 -17.26 -57.66 -60.14
CA PHE A 969 -18.56 -58.09 -60.63
C PHE A 969 -18.55 -59.58 -60.94
N PHE A 970 -19.48 -60.31 -60.34
CA PHE A 970 -19.75 -61.70 -60.68
C PHE A 970 -21.09 -61.79 -61.40
N LEU A 971 -21.13 -62.39 -62.59
CA LEU A 971 -22.33 -62.50 -63.41
C LEU A 971 -22.82 -63.95 -63.48
N TYR A 972 -24.12 -64.14 -63.31
CA TYR A 972 -24.78 -65.43 -63.38
C TYR A 972 -26.05 -65.32 -64.24
N GLU A 973 -26.30 -66.24 -65.17
CA GLU A 973 -27.59 -66.34 -65.86
C GLU A 973 -28.59 -67.07 -64.96
N ILE A 974 -29.80 -66.52 -64.84
CA ILE A 974 -30.91 -67.17 -64.14
C ILE A 974 -31.81 -67.81 -65.19
N GLN A 975 -31.93 -69.13 -65.14
CA GLN A 975 -32.89 -69.90 -65.90
C GLN A 975 -34.00 -70.37 -64.96
N VAL A 976 -35.21 -69.87 -65.18
CA VAL A 976 -36.40 -70.27 -64.44
C VAL A 976 -37.22 -71.15 -65.37
N GLU A 977 -37.55 -72.38 -64.96
CA GLU A 977 -38.44 -73.23 -65.73
C GLU A 977 -39.82 -72.56 -65.86
N PRO A 978 -40.46 -72.58 -67.05
CA PRO A 978 -41.76 -71.95 -67.24
C PRO A 978 -42.81 -72.63 -66.35
N LEU A 979 -43.27 -71.90 -65.33
CA LEU A 979 -44.31 -72.35 -64.40
C LEU A 979 -45.66 -72.42 -65.13
N GLU A 980 -46.29 -73.59 -65.15
CA GLU A 980 -47.65 -73.78 -65.65
C GLU A 980 -48.65 -73.03 -64.76
N THR A 981 -49.41 -72.11 -65.36
CA THR A 981 -50.64 -71.47 -64.83
C THR A 981 -50.56 -70.59 -63.56
N GLU A 982 -50.88 -69.30 -63.74
CA GLU A 982 -51.53 -68.34 -62.81
C GLU A 982 -51.15 -68.33 -61.32
N THR A 983 -49.86 -68.46 -60.98
CA THR A 983 -49.35 -68.24 -59.61
C THR A 983 -48.28 -67.15 -59.58
N GLU A 984 -48.33 -66.27 -58.57
CA GLU A 984 -47.36 -65.21 -58.34
C GLU A 984 -45.93 -65.76 -58.34
N PHE A 985 -45.03 -65.13 -59.11
CA PHE A 985 -43.64 -65.56 -59.23
C PHE A 985 -42.92 -65.53 -57.85
N PRO A 986 -42.31 -66.64 -57.40
CA PRO A 986 -41.73 -66.74 -56.05
C PRO A 986 -40.46 -65.90 -55.89
N VAL A 987 -40.19 -65.43 -54.66
CA VAL A 987 -38.92 -64.73 -54.31
C VAL A 987 -37.75 -65.71 -54.42
N ILE A 988 -36.77 -65.40 -55.26
CA ILE A 988 -35.58 -66.24 -55.43
C ILE A 988 -34.53 -65.82 -54.40
N LYS A 989 -34.29 -66.65 -53.38
CA LYS A 989 -33.25 -66.41 -52.37
C LYS A 989 -31.92 -66.99 -52.81
N VAL A 990 -30.92 -66.12 -52.93
CA VAL A 990 -29.57 -66.51 -53.36
C VAL A 990 -28.54 -66.17 -52.29
N HIS A 991 -27.61 -67.08 -52.06
CA HIS A 991 -26.53 -66.96 -51.09
C HIS A 991 -25.20 -66.86 -51.81
N PHE A 992 -24.60 -65.67 -51.82
CA PHE A 992 -23.25 -65.45 -52.27
C PHE A 992 -22.26 -65.81 -51.16
N MET A 993 -21.23 -66.57 -51.51
CA MET A 993 -20.14 -66.95 -50.60
C MET A 993 -18.81 -66.75 -51.30
N THR A 994 -17.83 -66.24 -50.57
CA THR A 994 -16.42 -66.17 -50.99
C THR A 994 -15.55 -66.35 -49.77
N LYS A 995 -14.38 -66.95 -49.97
CA LYS A 995 -13.31 -66.90 -48.96
C LYS A 995 -12.50 -65.63 -49.13
N TYR A 996 -11.97 -65.13 -48.02
CA TYR A 996 -11.09 -63.97 -48.02
C TYR A 996 -9.88 -64.17 -47.10
N SER A 997 -8.75 -63.56 -47.44
CA SER A 997 -7.57 -63.49 -46.57
C SER A 997 -6.89 -62.13 -46.65
N SER A 998 -6.22 -61.72 -45.58
CA SER A 998 -5.36 -60.51 -45.61
C SER A 998 -4.14 -60.76 -46.47
N ILE A 999 -3.62 -59.73 -47.14
CA ILE A 999 -2.37 -59.81 -47.91
C ILE A 999 -1.19 -60.23 -47.02
N GLU A 1000 -1.18 -59.79 -45.76
CA GLU A 1000 -0.12 -60.11 -44.79
C GLU A 1000 -0.14 -61.60 -44.38
N LYS A 1001 -1.32 -62.22 -44.36
CA LYS A 1001 -1.54 -63.62 -43.99
C LYS A 1001 -2.39 -64.32 -45.05
N PRO A 1002 -1.86 -64.58 -46.25
CA PRO A 1002 -2.63 -65.11 -47.37
C PRO A 1002 -3.09 -66.57 -47.16
N TYR A 1003 -2.45 -67.28 -46.22
CA TYR A 1003 -2.76 -68.65 -45.83
C TYR A 1003 -4.00 -68.72 -44.91
N LEU A 1004 -4.38 -67.64 -44.24
CA LEU A 1004 -5.49 -67.61 -43.29
C LEU A 1004 -6.81 -67.26 -44.00
N LEU A 1005 -7.49 -68.28 -44.52
CA LEU A 1005 -8.74 -68.14 -45.26
C LEU A 1005 -9.95 -68.06 -44.31
N ARG A 1006 -10.65 -66.93 -44.33
CA ARG A 1006 -11.91 -66.69 -43.62
C ARG A 1006 -13.10 -66.70 -44.58
N ASN A 1007 -14.30 -66.95 -44.07
CA ASN A 1007 -15.52 -67.02 -44.89
C ASN A 1007 -16.28 -65.69 -44.87
N PHE A 1008 -16.69 -65.22 -46.04
CA PHE A 1008 -17.66 -64.14 -46.20
C PHE A 1008 -18.89 -64.66 -46.94
N GLY A 1009 -20.08 -64.39 -46.40
CA GLY A 1009 -21.35 -64.81 -46.99
C GLY A 1009 -22.39 -63.71 -46.93
N CYS A 1010 -23.14 -63.52 -48.02
CA CYS A 1010 -24.22 -62.55 -48.13
C CYS A 1010 -25.45 -63.18 -48.80
N ALA A 1011 -26.63 -62.97 -48.22
CA ALA A 1011 -27.90 -63.44 -48.77
C ALA A 1011 -28.63 -62.29 -49.50
N PHE A 1012 -29.14 -62.55 -50.70
CA PHE A 1012 -29.95 -61.61 -51.49
C PHE A 1012 -31.31 -62.22 -51.83
N ASP A 1013 -32.35 -61.38 -51.82
CA ASP A 1013 -33.70 -61.75 -52.23
C ASP A 1013 -33.99 -61.11 -53.59
N LEU A 1014 -34.21 -61.92 -54.63
CA LEU A 1014 -34.55 -61.45 -55.98
C LEU A 1014 -36.07 -61.49 -56.17
N VAL A 1015 -36.63 -60.32 -56.47
CA VAL A 1015 -38.07 -60.10 -56.74
C VAL A 1015 -38.24 -59.43 -58.10
N ASP A 1016 -39.46 -59.45 -58.65
CA ASP A 1016 -39.81 -58.71 -59.87
C ASP A 1016 -38.91 -59.03 -61.10
N TYR A 1017 -38.52 -60.30 -61.24
CA TYR A 1017 -37.58 -60.74 -62.28
C TYR A 1017 -38.24 -61.10 -63.61
N VAL A 1018 -39.52 -60.79 -63.85
CA VAL A 1018 -40.22 -61.11 -65.12
C VAL A 1018 -40.35 -59.87 -65.99
N THR A 1019 -39.95 -59.95 -67.25
CA THR A 1019 -40.00 -58.81 -68.16
C THR A 1019 -41.42 -58.58 -68.66
N LEU A 1020 -42.01 -57.46 -68.27
CA LEU A 1020 -43.41 -57.14 -68.54
C LEU A 1020 -43.57 -56.34 -69.84
N PHE A 1021 -42.70 -55.37 -70.08
CA PHE A 1021 -42.79 -54.47 -71.23
C PHE A 1021 -41.47 -54.36 -71.99
N LYS A 1022 -41.58 -54.26 -73.32
CA LYS A 1022 -40.48 -53.92 -74.23
C LYS A 1022 -40.64 -52.48 -74.70
N ILE A 1023 -39.54 -51.74 -74.66
CA ILE A 1023 -39.45 -50.37 -75.16
C ILE A 1023 -38.58 -50.38 -76.43
N GLN A 1024 -39.11 -49.79 -77.49
CA GLN A 1024 -38.47 -49.62 -78.79
C GLN A 1024 -38.59 -48.15 -79.20
N ALA A 1025 -37.47 -47.48 -79.45
CA ALA A 1025 -37.47 -46.11 -79.92
C ALA A 1025 -36.81 -46.01 -81.30
N GLN A 1026 -37.45 -45.31 -82.23
CA GLN A 1026 -36.95 -45.08 -83.58
C GLN A 1026 -37.05 -43.59 -83.91
N LEU A 1027 -36.01 -43.02 -84.53
CA LEU A 1027 -35.99 -41.62 -84.93
C LEU A 1027 -36.21 -41.51 -86.44
N GLU A 1028 -37.16 -40.69 -86.86
CA GLU A 1028 -37.51 -40.41 -88.25
C GLU A 1028 -37.26 -38.91 -88.55
N PRO A 1029 -36.15 -38.56 -89.22
CA PRO A 1029 -35.91 -37.21 -89.73
C PRO A 1029 -36.61 -37.00 -91.09
N ASN A 1030 -37.01 -35.77 -91.42
CA ASN A 1030 -37.65 -35.44 -92.72
C ASN A 1030 -36.74 -35.69 -93.94
N GLU A 1031 -35.41 -35.55 -93.81
CA GLU A 1031 -34.42 -35.92 -94.84
C GLU A 1031 -33.14 -36.51 -94.21
N LEU A 1032 -32.46 -35.73 -93.37
CA LEU A 1032 -31.27 -36.10 -92.60
C LEU A 1032 -31.34 -35.48 -91.20
N CYS A 1033 -30.87 -36.21 -90.17
CA CYS A 1033 -30.85 -35.71 -88.79
C CYS A 1033 -29.74 -34.64 -88.63
N ARG A 1034 -30.12 -33.36 -88.65
CA ARG A 1034 -29.20 -32.23 -88.54
C ARG A 1034 -29.27 -31.56 -87.18
N LEU A 1035 -28.18 -30.92 -86.79
CA LEU A 1035 -28.10 -30.09 -85.59
C LEU A 1035 -29.20 -29.02 -85.64
N LYS A 1036 -29.98 -28.93 -84.54
CA LYS A 1036 -31.12 -28.01 -84.40
C LYS A 1036 -32.29 -28.22 -85.37
N SER A 1037 -32.33 -29.32 -86.13
CA SER A 1037 -33.55 -29.70 -86.87
C SER A 1037 -34.42 -30.61 -86.03
N VAL A 1038 -35.71 -30.30 -85.94
CA VAL A 1038 -36.69 -31.15 -85.26
C VAL A 1038 -36.84 -32.48 -86.03
N CYS A 1039 -36.69 -33.58 -85.31
CA CYS A 1039 -36.86 -34.95 -85.79
C CYS A 1039 -37.97 -35.63 -84.98
N ASN A 1040 -38.65 -36.58 -85.59
CA ASN A 1040 -39.73 -37.29 -84.92
C ASN A 1040 -39.20 -38.56 -84.24
N LEU A 1041 -39.37 -38.69 -82.93
CA LEU A 1041 -39.06 -39.87 -82.13
C LEU A 1041 -40.32 -40.70 -81.95
N ASN A 1042 -40.37 -41.83 -82.65
CA ASN A 1042 -41.41 -42.85 -82.52
C ASN A 1042 -41.03 -43.85 -81.44
N LEU A 1043 -41.72 -43.76 -80.30
CA LEU A 1043 -41.62 -44.65 -79.16
C LEU A 1043 -42.73 -45.71 -79.20
N LYS A 1044 -42.35 -46.98 -79.41
CA LYS A 1044 -43.24 -48.13 -79.32
C LYS A 1044 -43.02 -48.88 -78.01
N ILE A 1045 -44.10 -49.01 -77.23
CA ILE A 1045 -44.12 -49.80 -76.00
C ILE A 1045 -45.01 -51.02 -76.26
N SER A 1046 -44.46 -52.22 -76.09
CA SER A 1046 -45.20 -53.48 -76.27
C SER A 1046 -45.23 -54.31 -75.00
N LYS A 1047 -46.35 -55.00 -74.79
CA LYS A 1047 -46.56 -55.94 -73.69
C LYS A 1047 -45.91 -57.29 -74.05
N ILE A 1048 -45.00 -57.80 -73.22
CA ILE A 1048 -44.35 -59.12 -73.44
C ILE A 1048 -45.11 -60.22 -72.70
N HIS A 1049 -45.40 -60.00 -71.42
CA HIS A 1049 -46.15 -60.94 -70.58
C HIS A 1049 -47.43 -60.27 -70.06
N ALA A 1050 -48.48 -61.09 -69.86
CA ALA A 1050 -49.71 -60.65 -69.21
C ALA A 1050 -49.40 -60.07 -67.82
N ASN A 1051 -49.90 -58.86 -67.56
CA ASN A 1051 -49.66 -58.15 -66.32
C ASN A 1051 -50.83 -57.19 -66.03
N PRO A 1052 -51.04 -56.83 -64.75
CA PRO A 1052 -52.18 -56.01 -64.33
C PRO A 1052 -51.97 -54.50 -64.53
N PHE A 1053 -50.83 -54.06 -65.06
CA PHE A 1053 -50.50 -52.64 -65.20
C PHE A 1053 -51.09 -52.09 -66.50
N VAL A 1054 -52.18 -51.34 -66.36
CA VAL A 1054 -52.97 -50.82 -67.49
C VAL A 1054 -52.51 -49.42 -67.91
N ASP A 1055 -52.40 -48.48 -66.97
CA ASP A 1055 -51.99 -47.11 -67.25
C ASP A 1055 -50.50 -46.91 -66.93
N LEU A 1056 -49.75 -46.44 -67.92
CA LEU A 1056 -48.31 -46.28 -67.86
C LEU A 1056 -47.94 -44.83 -68.16
N MET A 1057 -46.98 -44.28 -67.41
CA MET A 1057 -46.39 -43.00 -67.73
C MET A 1057 -45.03 -43.23 -68.37
N TYR A 1058 -44.86 -42.77 -69.61
CA TYR A 1058 -43.55 -42.69 -70.23
C TYR A 1058 -42.96 -41.31 -69.97
N GLU A 1059 -41.64 -41.27 -69.87
CA GLU A 1059 -40.87 -40.05 -69.73
C GLU A 1059 -39.57 -40.20 -70.50
N VAL A 1060 -39.31 -39.25 -71.38
CA VAL A 1060 -38.06 -39.17 -72.13
C VAL A 1060 -37.07 -38.36 -71.29
N LEU A 1061 -36.10 -39.07 -70.73
CA LEU A 1061 -34.98 -38.54 -69.99
C LEU A 1061 -33.87 -38.19 -70.99
N THR A 1062 -33.84 -36.93 -71.43
CA THR A 1062 -32.78 -36.40 -72.27
C THR A 1062 -31.72 -35.71 -71.41
N ASP A 1063 -30.45 -35.99 -71.68
CA ASP A 1063 -29.37 -35.11 -71.23
C ASP A 1063 -29.49 -33.79 -72.02
N GLN A 1064 -29.63 -32.67 -71.29
CA GLN A 1064 -29.86 -31.34 -71.84
C GLN A 1064 -28.73 -30.87 -72.78
N ASN A 1065 -27.59 -31.55 -72.78
CA ASN A 1065 -26.49 -31.27 -73.71
C ASN A 1065 -26.59 -32.06 -75.03
N SER A 1066 -27.39 -33.13 -75.08
CA SER A 1066 -27.46 -34.04 -76.24
C SER A 1066 -28.76 -33.93 -77.02
N TRP A 1067 -29.90 -33.86 -76.34
CA TRP A 1067 -31.22 -33.84 -76.94
C TRP A 1067 -32.13 -32.81 -76.26
N ALA A 1068 -32.88 -32.06 -77.05
CA ALA A 1068 -34.01 -31.26 -76.61
C ALA A 1068 -35.31 -31.96 -77.03
N VAL A 1069 -36.27 -32.09 -76.11
CA VAL A 1069 -37.62 -32.53 -76.47
C VAL A 1069 -38.46 -31.30 -76.81
N CYS A 1070 -38.93 -31.22 -78.05
CA CYS A 1070 -39.73 -30.13 -78.58
C CYS A 1070 -41.21 -30.40 -78.27
N GLY A 1071 -41.62 -30.21 -77.01
CA GLY A 1071 -42.99 -30.41 -76.57
C GLY A 1071 -43.07 -31.06 -75.20
N ARG A 1072 -44.04 -31.97 -75.00
CA ARG A 1072 -44.19 -32.71 -73.74
C ARG A 1072 -43.18 -33.86 -73.68
N SER A 1073 -42.28 -33.84 -72.69
CA SER A 1073 -41.29 -34.90 -72.46
C SER A 1073 -41.84 -36.13 -71.75
N SER A 1074 -43.07 -36.07 -71.25
CA SER A 1074 -43.75 -37.20 -70.63
C SER A 1074 -45.23 -37.21 -70.96
N GLY A 1075 -45.83 -38.39 -70.88
CA GLY A 1075 -47.25 -38.60 -71.15
C GLY A 1075 -47.74 -39.89 -70.53
N VAL A 1076 -49.05 -40.00 -70.36
CA VAL A 1076 -49.71 -41.21 -69.85
C VAL A 1076 -50.36 -41.93 -71.02
N ILE A 1077 -50.13 -43.23 -71.11
CA ILE A 1077 -50.73 -44.13 -72.10
C ILE A 1077 -51.52 -45.22 -71.37
N SER A 1078 -52.59 -45.70 -72.00
CA SER A 1078 -53.36 -46.83 -71.50
C SER A 1078 -53.17 -48.04 -72.40
N MET A 1079 -52.78 -49.17 -71.82
CA MET A 1079 -52.53 -50.46 -72.47
C MET A 1079 -53.69 -51.45 -72.28
N LYS A 1080 -54.89 -50.97 -71.94
CA LYS A 1080 -56.03 -51.81 -71.51
C LYS A 1080 -56.46 -52.85 -72.55
N ASP A 1081 -56.54 -52.44 -73.81
CA ASP A 1081 -57.07 -53.26 -74.90
C ASP A 1081 -56.12 -53.30 -76.13
N VAL A 1082 -54.83 -52.99 -75.93
CA VAL A 1082 -53.84 -52.91 -77.02
C VAL A 1082 -52.53 -53.60 -76.61
N GLU A 1083 -51.98 -54.46 -77.48
CA GLU A 1083 -50.70 -55.15 -77.21
C GLU A 1083 -49.48 -54.23 -77.34
N SER A 1084 -49.59 -53.17 -78.15
CA SER A 1084 -48.55 -52.17 -78.31
C SER A 1084 -49.10 -50.77 -78.55
N HIS A 1085 -48.52 -49.76 -77.92
CA HIS A 1085 -48.86 -48.36 -78.13
C HIS A 1085 -47.66 -47.63 -78.73
N SER A 1086 -47.90 -46.83 -79.78
CA SER A 1086 -46.86 -46.03 -80.44
C SER A 1086 -47.11 -44.55 -80.18
N ILE A 1087 -46.07 -43.85 -79.72
CA ILE A 1087 -46.11 -42.44 -79.34
C ILE A 1087 -45.10 -41.72 -80.23
N SER A 1088 -45.51 -40.63 -80.83
CA SER A 1088 -44.67 -39.77 -81.65
C SER A 1088 -44.35 -38.50 -80.88
N LEU A 1089 -43.05 -38.18 -80.75
CA LEU A 1089 -42.54 -37.05 -79.98
C LEU A 1089 -41.54 -36.27 -80.82
N ASP A 1090 -41.61 -34.95 -80.81
CA ASP A 1090 -40.62 -34.15 -81.51
C ASP A 1090 -39.38 -33.97 -80.63
N VAL A 1091 -38.21 -34.33 -81.15
CA VAL A 1091 -36.91 -34.14 -80.49
C VAL A 1091 -35.92 -33.50 -81.44
N MET A 1092 -35.01 -32.73 -80.88
CA MET A 1092 -34.01 -31.98 -81.62
C MET A 1092 -32.63 -32.27 -81.03
N PRO A 1093 -31.66 -32.72 -81.83
CA PRO A 1093 -30.31 -32.95 -81.33
C PRO A 1093 -29.59 -31.61 -81.10
N LEU A 1094 -28.84 -31.54 -80.00
CA LEU A 1094 -28.14 -30.34 -79.53
C LEU A 1094 -26.63 -30.36 -79.77
N CYS A 1095 -26.08 -31.51 -80.14
CA CYS A 1095 -24.68 -31.66 -80.55
C CYS A 1095 -24.55 -32.58 -81.77
N THR A 1096 -23.41 -32.47 -82.46
CA THR A 1096 -23.06 -33.29 -83.64
C THR A 1096 -22.28 -34.54 -83.23
N GLY A 1097 -22.34 -35.60 -84.04
CA GLY A 1097 -21.65 -36.87 -83.79
C GLY A 1097 -22.60 -38.03 -83.49
N PHE A 1098 -22.07 -39.14 -82.97
CA PHE A 1098 -22.86 -40.33 -82.61
C PHE A 1098 -23.45 -40.17 -81.22
N LEU A 1099 -24.72 -39.75 -81.15
CA LEU A 1099 -25.43 -39.56 -79.88
C LEU A 1099 -26.20 -40.84 -79.51
N PRO A 1100 -26.17 -41.26 -78.22
CA PRO A 1100 -27.05 -42.32 -77.77
C PRO A 1100 -28.51 -41.89 -77.92
N MET A 1101 -29.40 -42.85 -78.14
CA MET A 1101 -30.84 -42.61 -78.17
C MET A 1101 -31.32 -41.95 -76.84
N PRO A 1102 -32.31 -41.04 -76.89
CA PRO A 1102 -32.94 -40.51 -75.69
C PRO A 1102 -33.37 -41.63 -74.73
N SER A 1103 -32.96 -41.54 -73.46
CA SER A 1103 -33.30 -42.56 -72.48
C SER A 1103 -34.79 -42.49 -72.14
N ILE A 1104 -35.50 -43.60 -72.17
CA ILE A 1104 -36.92 -43.63 -71.82
C ILE A 1104 -37.11 -44.34 -70.48
N ARG A 1105 -37.74 -43.64 -69.54
CA ARG A 1105 -38.23 -44.19 -68.29
C ARG A 1105 -39.71 -44.51 -68.43
N LEU A 1106 -40.08 -45.73 -68.08
CA LEU A 1106 -41.47 -46.16 -68.00
C LEU A 1106 -41.81 -46.41 -66.53
N SER A 1107 -42.97 -45.93 -66.11
CA SER A 1107 -43.45 -46.01 -64.73
C SER A 1107 -44.92 -46.42 -64.69
N LYS A 1108 -45.31 -47.11 -63.62
CA LYS A 1108 -46.70 -47.41 -63.29
C LYS A 1108 -47.40 -46.09 -62.96
N TYR A 1109 -48.50 -45.79 -63.66
CA TYR A 1109 -49.29 -44.59 -63.42
C TYR A 1109 -50.62 -44.95 -62.78
N THR A 1110 -50.98 -44.30 -61.67
CA THR A 1110 -52.31 -44.40 -61.09
C THR A 1110 -52.97 -43.02 -61.09
N ALA A 1111 -54.04 -42.88 -61.87
CA ALA A 1111 -54.85 -41.67 -61.92
C ALA A 1111 -55.54 -41.45 -60.56
N GLY A 1112 -55.45 -40.24 -59.99
CA GLY A 1112 -56.11 -39.90 -58.73
C GLY A 1112 -57.63 -40.05 -58.85
N GLY A 1113 -58.20 -41.03 -58.14
CA GLY A 1113 -59.64 -41.30 -58.08
C GLY A 1113 -60.38 -40.33 -57.16
N LYS A 1114 -61.70 -40.19 -57.36
CA LYS A 1114 -62.66 -39.22 -56.75
C LYS A 1114 -62.81 -39.23 -55.20
N ASN A 1115 -61.83 -39.72 -54.43
CA ASN A 1115 -61.86 -39.77 -52.96
C ASN A 1115 -60.84 -38.79 -52.34
N LYS A 1116 -61.28 -38.06 -51.29
CA LYS A 1116 -60.62 -36.90 -50.66
C LYS A 1116 -59.21 -37.11 -50.06
N THR A 1117 -58.59 -38.28 -50.20
CA THR A 1117 -57.27 -38.59 -49.60
C THR A 1117 -56.16 -38.93 -50.61
N ASP A 1118 -56.45 -38.99 -51.92
CA ASP A 1118 -55.42 -39.17 -52.96
C ASP A 1118 -55.56 -38.06 -54.02
N THR A 1119 -55.16 -36.84 -53.63
CA THR A 1119 -55.24 -35.63 -54.48
C THR A 1119 -54.11 -35.52 -55.51
N HIS A 1120 -53.15 -36.44 -55.55
CA HIS A 1120 -52.03 -36.41 -56.50
C HIS A 1120 -51.83 -37.75 -57.21
N PRO A 1121 -51.63 -37.75 -58.55
CA PRO A 1121 -51.31 -38.97 -59.30
C PRO A 1121 -49.98 -39.56 -58.78
N LYS A 1122 -49.95 -40.88 -58.54
CA LYS A 1122 -48.74 -41.58 -58.08
C LYS A 1122 -48.04 -42.24 -59.26
N VAL A 1123 -46.73 -42.07 -59.31
CA VAL A 1123 -45.86 -42.61 -60.36
C VAL A 1123 -44.80 -43.48 -59.70
N HIS A 1124 -44.79 -44.77 -59.99
CA HIS A 1124 -43.79 -45.70 -59.45
C HIS A 1124 -42.94 -46.28 -60.60
N PRO A 1125 -41.61 -46.11 -60.60
CA PRO A 1125 -40.76 -46.67 -61.64
C PRO A 1125 -40.81 -48.20 -61.59
N PHE A 1126 -40.76 -48.85 -62.76
CA PHE A 1126 -40.57 -50.29 -62.78
C PHE A 1126 -39.13 -50.64 -62.37
N PRO A 1127 -38.92 -51.73 -61.60
CA PRO A 1127 -37.59 -52.27 -61.37
C PRO A 1127 -36.94 -52.72 -62.69
N PRO A 1128 -35.60 -52.68 -62.80
CA PRO A 1128 -34.88 -52.99 -64.03
C PRO A 1128 -35.12 -54.42 -64.56
N GLY A 1129 -35.54 -55.35 -63.71
CA GLY A 1129 -35.95 -56.71 -64.10
C GLY A 1129 -37.22 -56.78 -64.96
N GLN A 1130 -38.11 -55.78 -64.86
CA GLN A 1130 -39.43 -55.81 -65.50
C GLN A 1130 -39.50 -55.08 -66.85
N LEU A 1131 -38.47 -54.32 -67.22
CA LEU A 1131 -38.44 -53.55 -68.46
C LEU A 1131 -37.26 -53.97 -69.33
N TYR A 1132 -37.53 -54.25 -70.59
CA TYR A 1132 -36.49 -54.43 -71.59
C TYR A 1132 -36.50 -53.27 -72.60
N ASN A 1133 -35.46 -52.43 -72.57
CA ASN A 1133 -35.25 -51.40 -73.58
C ASN A 1133 -34.29 -51.93 -74.65
N SER A 1134 -34.84 -52.26 -75.82
CA SER A 1134 -34.08 -52.86 -76.92
C SER A 1134 -33.21 -51.88 -77.68
N THR A 1135 -33.43 -50.57 -77.52
CA THR A 1135 -32.69 -49.52 -78.24
C THR A 1135 -31.73 -48.76 -77.33
N LYS A 1136 -31.56 -49.21 -76.07
CA LYS A 1136 -30.72 -48.56 -75.04
C LYS A 1136 -29.25 -48.40 -75.46
N SER A 1137 -28.73 -49.30 -76.29
CA SER A 1137 -27.35 -49.29 -76.80
C SER A 1137 -27.21 -48.67 -78.19
N MET A 1138 -28.30 -48.21 -78.81
CA MET A 1138 -28.24 -47.62 -80.15
C MET A 1138 -27.75 -46.17 -80.11
N GLN A 1139 -27.04 -45.77 -81.16
CA GLN A 1139 -26.57 -44.40 -81.38
C GLN A 1139 -27.01 -43.90 -82.76
N ILE A 1140 -27.26 -42.61 -82.87
CA ILE A 1140 -27.63 -41.91 -84.11
C ILE A 1140 -26.57 -40.88 -84.46
N HIS A 1141 -26.21 -40.80 -85.74
CA HIS A 1141 -25.28 -39.80 -86.24
C HIS A 1141 -25.98 -38.49 -86.59
N VAL A 1142 -25.59 -37.39 -85.94
CA VAL A 1142 -26.13 -36.04 -86.15
C VAL A 1142 -25.13 -35.17 -86.90
N ILE A 1143 -25.57 -34.56 -88.00
CA ILE A 1143 -24.74 -33.76 -88.92
C ILE A 1143 -24.93 -32.25 -88.67
N ALA A 1144 -23.95 -31.39 -88.95
CA ALA A 1144 -24.06 -29.93 -88.77
C ALA A 1144 -25.04 -29.27 -89.78
N THR A 1145 -25.61 -28.11 -89.42
CA THR A 1145 -26.51 -27.31 -90.26
C THR A 1145 -25.71 -26.42 -91.23
N THR A 1146 -25.99 -26.47 -92.53
CA THR A 1146 -25.37 -25.61 -93.57
C THR A 1146 -26.01 -24.22 -93.58
N ALA A 1147 -25.23 -23.16 -93.32
CA ALA A 1147 -25.70 -21.77 -93.37
C ALA A 1147 -25.88 -21.29 -94.82
N VAL A 1148 -27.07 -20.77 -95.16
CA VAL A 1148 -27.27 -19.90 -96.33
C VAL A 1148 -27.02 -18.47 -95.85
N GLU A 1149 -26.10 -17.77 -96.50
CA GLU A 1149 -25.74 -16.36 -96.19
C GLU A 1149 -26.97 -15.43 -96.34
N GLN A 1150 -27.29 -14.73 -95.24
CA GLN A 1150 -27.77 -13.34 -95.26
C GLN A 1150 -27.05 -12.56 -94.17
#